data_AF-A0A0D3GV81-F1
#
_entry.id   AF-A0A0D3GV81-F1
#
_cell.length_a   1.000
_cell.length_b   1.000
_cell.length_c   1.000
_cell.angle_alpha   90.00
_cell.angle_beta   90.00
_cell.angle_gamma   90.00
#
_symmetry.space_group_name_H-M   'P 1'
#
loop_
_entity.id
_entity.type
_entity.pdbx_description
1 polymer ?
#
loop_
_entity_poly.entity_id
_entity_poly.type
_entity_poly.pdbx_seq_one_letter_code
_entity_poly.pdbx_strand_id
1 'polypeptide(L)'
;MLMSICSTSTGVYKLFDPIVEQEYTMKNNRAGLVQSQDHFQMLLFSSRHDGWVLATRGDKYMYATNPFTGEMFEFPEATFPAGNQFDGICLSAAPTSPDCIAFSVEKDRNPTGRNRSVYVTLWRAGDEQWTMQRIDDHTPFRTAYCNPVFYDGEFYCLGTRGGLAVFNPNNTTWRVLDKPEAPVLVDGNNFGDDPMPGDMYCHLLEFMGDLIAVFRPHSDGAISVFRLNRCEMAWTKLERLDGAVLFVDNWNAIMMPAPRDIACNRIYLPKFGGCNDAGDANRSAFYDFEARKYYPSYHGVTDRMNSIWSEPRARGDLGLAPQSPAMALWWPLLVLAAAYALCRILLFLIPPTVPSIDVDASDVLEDANQNKEDSYIYIPPRKGKGAQTDKVQCYEPATMKYLGYFPALTPDEVKEHVAQARKAQKIWAKSSFKQRRQFLRILLKYILEHQDLICEISSRDTGKTMVDASLGEIMTTCEKITWLLDEGEKWLKPEYRSCGRSMLHKKAKVEFYPLGVIGAIVSWNYPFHNVFNPMLAAIFSGNAAVIKVSEHASWSGCFYFRIIQAALAAVGAPDNLVHIITGFAETGQALVSSVDKIIFVGSPGVGRMIMNRASDTLIPVTLELGGKDAFIVCEDVDLPSVVQVAVRAALQSSGQNCAGAERFYVHKDIYSTFVSQVVKIIKSISVGPPLSGRYDMGAICMIEHSEKLQNLVNDAVDKGAEIAGRGSFGHLGEDAVDQFFPPTVLVNVNHTMKIMQEEAFGPILPIMKFNSDEEVVKLANDSKYGLGCAVFSGNQKRAIKIASQLHCGVAAINDFASSYMCQSLPFGGVKDSGFGRFAGVEGLRACCLVKAVVEDRWWPYVKTMIPKPIQYPVSENGFEFQELLVETLYGLSVWDRLRSLVNLLKMISEQNNSPANTRKKSR
;
A
#
# COMPACT_ATOMS: atom_id res chain seq x y z
N MET A 1 -18.09 -25.15 -1.64
CA MET A 1 -18.61 -26.52 -1.43
C MET A 1 -18.04 -27.56 -2.40
N LEU A 2 -17.18 -28.53 -2.00
CA LEU A 2 -16.88 -29.72 -2.86
C LEU A 2 -18.18 -30.48 -3.19
N MET A 3 -18.30 -30.98 -4.42
CA MET A 3 -19.45 -31.75 -4.88
C MET A 3 -19.06 -33.23 -4.94
N SER A 4 -19.57 -34.06 -4.03
CA SER A 4 -19.55 -35.50 -4.27
C SER A 4 -20.88 -35.90 -4.88
N ILE A 5 -21.00 -35.89 -6.21
CA ILE A 5 -22.20 -36.46 -6.84
C ILE A 5 -22.12 -37.99 -6.75
N CYS A 6 -22.36 -38.52 -5.55
CA CYS A 6 -22.55 -39.94 -5.35
C CYS A 6 -24.00 -40.26 -5.71
N SER A 7 -24.19 -40.94 -6.84
CA SER A 7 -25.48 -41.50 -7.23
C SER A 7 -25.87 -42.58 -6.23
N THR A 8 -26.65 -42.23 -5.20
CA THR A 8 -27.52 -43.23 -4.59
C THR A 8 -28.77 -43.34 -5.45
N SER A 9 -29.26 -44.56 -5.65
CA SER A 9 -30.47 -44.93 -6.41
C SER A 9 -31.78 -44.23 -5.95
N THR A 10 -31.68 -43.27 -5.03
CA THR A 10 -32.74 -42.53 -4.35
C THR A 10 -32.88 -41.07 -4.80
N GLY A 11 -32.08 -40.58 -5.76
CA GLY A 11 -32.21 -39.20 -6.29
C GLY A 11 -31.73 -38.11 -5.31
N VAL A 12 -30.83 -38.47 -4.39
CA VAL A 12 -30.25 -37.59 -3.37
C VAL A 12 -28.77 -37.35 -3.70
N TYR A 13 -28.35 -36.08 -3.73
CA TYR A 13 -26.96 -35.68 -3.94
C TYR A 13 -26.35 -35.17 -2.63
N LYS A 14 -25.13 -35.58 -2.31
CA LYS A 14 -24.40 -35.14 -1.11
C LYS A 14 -23.29 -34.15 -1.49
N LEU A 15 -23.29 -32.97 -0.89
CA LEU A 15 -22.23 -31.98 -1.03
C LEU A 15 -21.37 -32.02 0.22
N PHE A 16 -20.07 -31.83 0.10
CA PHE A 16 -19.20 -31.69 1.27
C PHE A 16 -18.41 -30.40 1.11
N ASP A 17 -18.40 -29.49 2.06
CA ASP A 17 -17.49 -28.36 2.03
C ASP A 17 -16.24 -28.68 2.85
N PRO A 18 -15.06 -28.82 2.22
CA PRO A 18 -13.83 -29.17 2.93
C PRO A 18 -13.20 -27.98 3.66
N ILE A 19 -13.61 -26.75 3.33
CA ILE A 19 -13.08 -25.51 3.91
C ILE A 19 -13.78 -25.24 5.24
N VAL A 20 -15.10 -25.50 5.32
CA VAL A 20 -15.90 -25.35 6.55
C VAL A 20 -16.34 -26.68 7.19
N GLU A 21 -15.92 -27.81 6.61
CA GLU A 21 -16.13 -29.17 7.12
C GLU A 21 -17.60 -29.56 7.28
N GLN A 22 -18.44 -29.25 6.28
CA GLN A 22 -19.90 -29.43 6.36
C GLN A 22 -20.46 -30.28 5.21
N GLU A 23 -21.24 -31.32 5.52
CA GLU A 23 -22.02 -32.07 4.53
C GLU A 23 -23.41 -31.42 4.31
N TYR A 24 -23.83 -31.29 3.06
CA TYR A 24 -25.17 -30.85 2.66
C TYR A 24 -25.85 -31.93 1.84
N THR A 25 -27.15 -32.11 2.04
CA THR A 25 -27.95 -33.08 1.27
C THR A 25 -28.90 -32.31 0.35
N MET A 26 -28.70 -32.41 -0.96
CA MET A 26 -29.63 -31.88 -1.96
C MET A 26 -30.64 -32.95 -2.37
N LYS A 27 -31.93 -32.67 -2.17
CA LYS A 27 -33.03 -33.47 -2.73
C LYS A 27 -33.36 -32.94 -4.12
N ASN A 28 -33.33 -33.81 -5.13
CA ASN A 28 -33.70 -33.47 -6.50
C ASN A 28 -35.22 -33.23 -6.59
N ASN A 29 -35.67 -32.02 -6.23
CA ASN A 29 -37.11 -31.69 -6.20
C ASN A 29 -37.64 -31.16 -7.55
N ARG A 30 -36.78 -30.98 -8.56
CA ARG A 30 -37.14 -30.50 -9.91
C ARG A 30 -36.12 -31.04 -10.91
N ALA A 31 -36.45 -32.15 -11.58
CA ALA A 31 -35.97 -32.72 -12.87
C ALA A 31 -34.61 -32.29 -13.53
N GLY A 32 -33.70 -31.59 -12.86
CA GLY A 32 -32.66 -30.78 -13.49
C GLY A 32 -31.27 -31.39 -13.49
N LEU A 33 -31.04 -32.40 -12.65
CA LEU A 33 -29.89 -33.29 -12.72
C LEU A 33 -30.43 -34.67 -13.10
N VAL A 34 -30.22 -35.06 -14.36
CA VAL A 34 -30.62 -36.39 -14.86
C VAL A 34 -29.49 -37.37 -14.56
N GLN A 35 -29.80 -38.54 -14.01
CA GLN A 35 -28.82 -39.62 -13.86
C GLN A 35 -28.28 -40.02 -15.24
N SER A 36 -26.99 -39.76 -15.49
CA SER A 36 -26.26 -40.46 -16.54
C SER A 36 -25.82 -41.82 -16.00
N GLN A 37 -26.06 -42.89 -16.76
CA GLN A 37 -25.45 -44.20 -16.46
C GLN A 37 -23.97 -44.22 -16.83
N ASP A 38 -23.53 -43.31 -17.70
CA ASP A 38 -22.13 -43.17 -18.09
C ASP A 38 -21.39 -42.29 -17.10
N HIS A 39 -20.43 -42.90 -16.42
CA HIS A 39 -19.75 -42.38 -15.23
C HIS A 39 -18.81 -41.19 -15.52
N PHE A 40 -18.80 -40.65 -16.74
CA PHE A 40 -17.61 -40.02 -17.29
C PHE A 40 -17.64 -38.49 -17.45
N GLN A 41 -18.74 -37.76 -17.35
CA GLN A 41 -18.70 -36.34 -17.72
C GLN A 41 -19.68 -35.45 -16.92
N MET A 42 -19.19 -34.92 -15.80
CA MET A 42 -19.74 -33.71 -15.20
C MET A 42 -18.59 -32.74 -14.93
N LEU A 43 -18.49 -31.70 -15.74
CA LEU A 43 -17.47 -30.67 -15.61
C LEU A 43 -18.07 -29.46 -14.91
N LEU A 44 -17.37 -28.99 -13.89
CA LEU A 44 -17.78 -27.80 -13.14
C LEU A 44 -17.04 -26.58 -13.69
N PHE A 45 -17.78 -25.51 -13.95
CA PHE A 45 -17.22 -24.28 -14.50
C PHE A 45 -16.86 -23.29 -13.39
N SER A 46 -15.70 -22.66 -13.60
CA SER A 46 -14.97 -21.67 -12.78
C SER A 46 -15.79 -20.73 -11.86
N SER A 47 -15.10 -20.21 -10.84
CA SER A 47 -15.51 -19.15 -9.91
C SER A 47 -16.06 -17.87 -10.57
N ARG A 48 -15.82 -17.65 -11.87
CA ARG A 48 -16.41 -16.53 -12.64
C ARG A 48 -17.85 -16.76 -13.11
N HIS A 49 -18.31 -18.01 -13.16
CA HIS A 49 -19.59 -18.41 -13.76
C HIS A 49 -20.58 -18.91 -12.71
N ASP A 50 -20.67 -18.27 -11.54
CA ASP A 50 -21.73 -18.47 -10.53
C ASP A 50 -22.09 -19.94 -10.17
N GLY A 51 -21.21 -20.92 -10.39
CA GLY A 51 -21.44 -22.34 -10.04
C GLY A 51 -22.16 -23.21 -11.08
N TRP A 52 -22.09 -22.91 -12.38
CA TRP A 52 -22.67 -23.77 -13.43
C TRP A 52 -21.94 -25.13 -13.58
N VAL A 53 -22.72 -26.18 -13.82
CA VAL A 53 -22.27 -27.57 -14.04
C VAL A 53 -22.67 -28.00 -15.45
N LEU A 54 -21.73 -28.51 -16.26
CA LEU A 54 -22.06 -29.19 -17.50
C LEU A 54 -22.49 -30.64 -17.23
N ALA A 55 -23.57 -31.05 -17.88
CA ALA A 55 -23.99 -32.43 -17.95
C ALA A 55 -24.32 -32.81 -19.39
N THR A 56 -24.14 -34.08 -19.72
CA THR A 56 -24.48 -34.65 -21.02
C THR A 56 -25.71 -35.55 -20.90
N ARG A 57 -26.52 -35.64 -21.97
CA ARG A 57 -27.68 -36.53 -22.07
C ARG A 57 -27.53 -37.39 -23.32
N GLY A 58 -26.96 -38.57 -23.17
CA GLY A 58 -26.52 -39.41 -24.29
C GLY A 58 -25.33 -38.79 -25.05
N ASP A 59 -25.11 -39.23 -26.29
CA ASP A 59 -23.89 -38.90 -27.04
C ASP A 59 -23.94 -37.58 -27.82
N LYS A 60 -25.09 -36.89 -27.83
CA LYS A 60 -25.35 -35.74 -28.72
C LYS A 60 -25.87 -34.47 -28.05
N TYR A 61 -26.30 -34.57 -26.80
CA TYR A 61 -26.94 -33.45 -26.09
C TYR A 61 -26.11 -33.05 -24.87
N MET A 62 -25.90 -31.75 -24.70
CA MET A 62 -25.25 -31.16 -23.54
C MET A 62 -26.14 -30.08 -22.95
N TYR A 63 -26.13 -29.94 -21.64
CA TYR A 63 -26.81 -28.87 -20.93
C TYR A 63 -25.95 -28.40 -19.77
N ALA A 64 -25.97 -27.10 -19.50
CA ALA A 64 -25.43 -26.54 -18.27
C ALA A 64 -26.56 -26.33 -17.27
N THR A 65 -26.32 -26.62 -16.00
CA THR A 65 -27.28 -26.43 -14.91
C THR A 65 -26.61 -25.78 -13.72
N ASN A 66 -27.29 -24.85 -13.06
CA ASN A 66 -26.83 -24.28 -11.80
C ASN A 66 -27.58 -24.95 -10.64
N PRO A 67 -26.93 -25.81 -9.84
CA PRO A 67 -27.60 -26.57 -8.79
C PRO A 67 -28.14 -25.68 -7.64
N PHE A 68 -27.66 -24.44 -7.50
CA PHE A 68 -28.07 -23.53 -6.43
C PHE A 68 -29.24 -22.62 -6.86
N THR A 69 -29.26 -22.16 -8.10
CA THR A 69 -30.35 -21.33 -8.63
C THR A 69 -31.47 -22.15 -9.26
N GLY A 70 -31.17 -23.38 -9.71
CA GLY A 70 -32.06 -24.25 -10.47
C GLY A 70 -32.21 -23.83 -11.94
N GLU A 71 -31.38 -22.90 -12.42
CA GLU A 71 -31.35 -22.50 -13.82
C GLU A 71 -30.72 -23.58 -14.70
N MET A 72 -31.20 -23.70 -15.93
CA MET A 72 -30.71 -24.66 -16.91
C MET A 72 -30.58 -23.99 -18.27
N PHE A 73 -29.52 -24.33 -18.99
CA PHE A 73 -29.27 -23.90 -20.36
C PHE A 73 -28.97 -25.14 -21.20
N GLU A 74 -29.80 -25.43 -22.20
CA GLU A 74 -29.56 -26.54 -23.14
C GLU A 74 -28.76 -26.02 -24.34
N PHE A 75 -27.66 -26.68 -24.66
CA PHE A 75 -26.90 -26.38 -25.88
C PHE A 75 -27.57 -27.05 -27.10
N PRO A 76 -27.39 -26.51 -28.32
CA PRO A 76 -27.80 -27.20 -29.54
C PRO A 76 -27.13 -28.58 -29.68
N GLU A 77 -27.74 -29.47 -30.45
CA GLU A 77 -27.18 -30.80 -30.75
C GLU A 77 -25.75 -30.65 -31.30
N ALA A 78 -24.79 -31.26 -30.63
CA ALA A 78 -23.38 -31.22 -31.02
C ALA A 78 -23.02 -32.53 -31.71
N THR A 79 -22.42 -32.43 -32.91
CA THR A 79 -21.92 -33.61 -33.64
C THR A 79 -20.40 -33.69 -33.44
N PHE A 80 -19.98 -34.35 -32.37
CA PHE A 80 -18.57 -34.62 -32.08
C PHE A 80 -18.09 -35.87 -32.83
N PRO A 81 -16.93 -35.85 -33.52
CA PRO A 81 -16.38 -36.99 -34.26
C PRO A 81 -16.29 -38.31 -33.49
N ALA A 82 -16.00 -38.26 -32.17
CA ALA A 82 -15.89 -39.40 -31.28
C ALA A 82 -17.08 -39.52 -30.28
N GLY A 83 -18.21 -38.86 -30.56
CA GLY A 83 -19.29 -38.65 -29.59
C GLY A 83 -18.92 -37.62 -28.52
N ASN A 84 -19.72 -37.44 -27.45
CA ASN A 84 -19.46 -36.47 -26.38
C ASN A 84 -18.11 -36.62 -25.63
N GLN A 85 -17.17 -37.46 -26.07
CA GLN A 85 -15.85 -37.69 -25.48
C GLN A 85 -14.82 -36.61 -25.86
N PHE A 86 -15.04 -35.36 -25.44
CA PHE A 86 -14.01 -34.32 -25.56
C PHE A 86 -12.94 -34.44 -24.44
N ASP A 87 -11.70 -34.02 -24.73
CA ASP A 87 -10.60 -33.95 -23.75
C ASP A 87 -10.71 -32.71 -22.84
N GLY A 88 -11.54 -31.73 -23.20
CA GLY A 88 -11.84 -30.58 -22.35
C GLY A 88 -12.84 -29.63 -23.00
N ILE A 89 -13.58 -28.89 -22.17
CA ILE A 89 -14.49 -27.80 -22.59
C ILE A 89 -14.41 -26.65 -21.59
N CYS A 90 -14.46 -25.43 -22.10
CA CYS A 90 -14.42 -24.19 -21.33
C CYS A 90 -15.44 -23.19 -21.85
N LEU A 91 -15.98 -22.37 -20.96
CA LEU A 91 -16.85 -21.25 -21.33
C LEU A 91 -16.17 -19.92 -21.00
N SER A 92 -16.33 -18.94 -21.88
CA SER A 92 -15.86 -17.56 -21.65
C SER A 92 -16.71 -16.78 -20.63
N ALA A 93 -17.99 -17.12 -20.50
CA ALA A 93 -18.98 -16.49 -19.62
C ALA A 93 -20.00 -17.53 -19.10
N ALA A 94 -20.94 -17.11 -18.25
CA ALA A 94 -22.07 -17.97 -17.88
C ALA A 94 -22.84 -18.43 -19.14
N PRO A 95 -23.34 -19.67 -19.21
CA PRO A 95 -24.04 -20.20 -20.40
C PRO A 95 -25.21 -19.34 -20.88
N THR A 96 -25.88 -18.66 -19.95
CA THR A 96 -27.01 -17.76 -20.22
C THR A 96 -26.61 -16.36 -20.68
N SER A 97 -25.32 -16.03 -20.67
CA SER A 97 -24.80 -14.73 -21.10
C SER A 97 -24.84 -14.60 -22.63
N PRO A 98 -25.28 -13.46 -23.19
CA PRO A 98 -25.31 -13.22 -24.63
C PRO A 98 -23.90 -13.18 -25.27
N ASP A 99 -22.85 -13.07 -24.46
CA ASP A 99 -21.45 -13.06 -24.90
C ASP A 99 -20.74 -14.40 -24.59
N CYS A 100 -21.49 -15.44 -24.21
CA CYS A 100 -20.92 -16.74 -23.89
C CYS A 100 -20.37 -17.42 -25.14
N ILE A 101 -19.14 -17.92 -25.03
CA ILE A 101 -18.48 -18.74 -26.02
C ILE A 101 -18.09 -20.04 -25.33
N ALA A 102 -18.64 -21.15 -25.80
CA ALA A 102 -18.23 -22.48 -25.39
C ALA A 102 -17.19 -23.01 -26.39
N PHE A 103 -16.05 -23.45 -25.88
CA PHE A 103 -14.94 -23.98 -26.68
C PHE A 103 -14.52 -25.33 -26.12
N SER A 104 -14.49 -26.35 -26.98
CA SER A 104 -14.03 -27.69 -26.63
C SER A 104 -12.90 -28.15 -27.55
N VAL A 105 -12.10 -29.07 -27.02
CA VAL A 105 -10.98 -29.71 -27.70
C VAL A 105 -11.17 -31.22 -27.63
N GLU A 106 -10.99 -31.90 -28.77
CA GLU A 106 -11.23 -33.33 -28.93
C GLU A 106 -10.11 -33.99 -29.74
N LYS A 107 -9.77 -35.24 -29.41
CA LYS A 107 -8.82 -36.07 -30.16
C LYS A 107 -9.53 -37.24 -30.82
N ASP A 108 -9.27 -37.44 -32.12
CA ASP A 108 -9.65 -38.66 -32.81
C ASP A 108 -8.61 -39.77 -32.53
N ARG A 109 -9.06 -40.85 -31.87
CA ARG A 109 -8.25 -41.98 -31.43
C ARG A 109 -8.52 -43.19 -32.34
N ASN A 110 -7.47 -43.71 -32.99
CA ASN A 110 -7.58 -44.95 -33.77
C ASN A 110 -7.72 -46.19 -32.82
N PRO A 111 -8.18 -47.37 -33.28
CA PRO A 111 -8.29 -48.59 -32.44
C PRO A 111 -6.97 -49.08 -31.81
N THR A 112 -5.84 -48.54 -32.26
CA THR A 112 -4.50 -48.80 -31.73
C THR A 112 -4.01 -47.76 -30.71
N GLY A 113 -4.83 -46.76 -30.34
CA GLY A 113 -4.51 -45.74 -29.32
C GLY A 113 -3.93 -44.41 -29.84
N ARG A 114 -3.30 -44.41 -31.02
CA ARG A 114 -2.61 -43.23 -31.56
C ARG A 114 -3.59 -42.13 -32.01
N ASN A 115 -3.31 -40.89 -31.61
CA ASN A 115 -4.03 -39.70 -32.04
C ASN A 115 -3.79 -39.42 -33.54
N ARG A 116 -4.86 -39.23 -34.32
CA ARG A 116 -4.76 -38.88 -35.75
C ARG A 116 -4.89 -37.39 -36.02
N SER A 117 -5.81 -36.71 -35.33
CA SER A 117 -6.09 -35.28 -35.51
C SER A 117 -6.68 -34.67 -34.23
N VAL A 118 -6.49 -33.36 -34.04
CA VAL A 118 -7.16 -32.59 -32.97
C VAL A 118 -8.30 -31.80 -33.61
N TYR A 119 -9.48 -31.87 -33.01
CA TYR A 119 -10.65 -31.09 -33.39
C TYR A 119 -10.91 -30.04 -32.32
N VAL A 120 -11.26 -28.83 -32.75
CA VAL A 120 -11.76 -27.80 -31.87
C VAL A 120 -13.17 -27.43 -32.28
N THR A 121 -14.04 -27.34 -31.29
CA THR A 121 -15.48 -27.10 -31.51
C THR A 121 -15.90 -25.89 -30.70
N LEU A 122 -16.66 -25.01 -31.34
CA LEU A 122 -16.99 -23.68 -30.84
C LEU A 122 -18.49 -23.44 -30.97
N TRP A 123 -19.09 -22.88 -29.94
CA TRP A 123 -20.45 -22.36 -29.96
C TRP A 123 -20.47 -20.98 -29.33
N ARG A 124 -21.13 -20.02 -29.98
CA ARG A 124 -21.40 -18.69 -29.43
C ARG A 124 -22.87 -18.59 -29.06
N ALA A 125 -23.16 -17.80 -28.03
CA ALA A 125 -24.52 -17.55 -27.61
C ALA A 125 -25.38 -17.05 -28.78
N GLY A 126 -26.44 -17.82 -29.09
CA GLY A 126 -27.33 -17.57 -30.23
C GLY A 126 -27.02 -18.39 -31.49
N ASP A 127 -25.89 -19.11 -31.56
CA ASP A 127 -25.60 -20.02 -32.66
C ASP A 127 -26.57 -21.21 -32.64
N GLU A 128 -27.20 -21.52 -33.78
CA GLU A 128 -28.10 -22.67 -33.92
C GLU A 128 -27.36 -24.01 -33.97
N GLN A 129 -26.05 -24.00 -34.29
CA GLN A 129 -25.20 -25.18 -34.43
C GLN A 129 -23.78 -24.91 -33.95
N TRP A 130 -23.08 -25.97 -33.55
CA TRP A 130 -21.66 -25.89 -33.21
C TRP A 130 -20.78 -25.80 -34.48
N THR A 131 -19.75 -24.97 -34.43
CA THR A 131 -18.73 -24.88 -35.49
C THR A 131 -17.55 -25.78 -35.12
N MET A 132 -17.14 -26.66 -36.03
CA MET A 132 -15.99 -27.56 -35.81
C MET A 132 -14.86 -27.25 -36.79
N GLN A 133 -13.63 -27.23 -36.29
CA GLN A 133 -12.41 -27.05 -37.08
C GLN A 133 -11.43 -28.18 -36.77
N ARG A 134 -10.93 -28.83 -37.83
CA ARG A 134 -9.83 -29.80 -37.73
C ARG A 134 -8.50 -29.04 -37.70
N ILE A 135 -7.68 -29.33 -36.71
CA ILE A 135 -6.29 -28.87 -36.62
C ILE A 135 -5.39 -29.92 -37.28
N ASP A 136 -4.48 -29.45 -38.13
CA ASP A 136 -3.60 -30.27 -38.97
C ASP A 136 -2.75 -31.26 -38.16
N ASP A 137 -2.58 -32.46 -38.72
CA ASP A 137 -1.85 -33.60 -38.19
C ASP A 137 -0.34 -33.28 -38.00
N HIS A 138 0.16 -32.22 -38.63
CA HIS A 138 1.53 -31.72 -38.53
C HIS A 138 1.80 -30.77 -37.35
N THR A 139 0.79 -30.41 -36.55
CA THR A 139 0.97 -29.50 -35.41
C THR A 139 1.79 -30.17 -34.30
N PRO A 140 2.94 -29.62 -33.85
CA PRO A 140 3.80 -30.25 -32.84
C PRO A 140 3.20 -30.28 -31.42
N PHE A 141 1.97 -29.80 -31.25
CA PHE A 141 1.31 -29.66 -29.96
C PHE A 141 0.48 -30.89 -29.60
N ARG A 142 0.87 -31.58 -28.53
CA ARG A 142 0.15 -32.74 -27.98
C ARG A 142 -0.67 -32.30 -26.77
N THR A 143 -2.00 -32.17 -26.94
CA THR A 143 -2.97 -31.73 -25.90
C THR A 143 -3.01 -32.65 -24.68
N ALA A 144 -3.07 -32.06 -23.48
CA ALA A 144 -3.28 -32.77 -22.20
C ALA A 144 -4.72 -33.32 -22.03
N TYR A 145 -5.01 -33.96 -20.89
CA TYR A 145 -6.33 -34.50 -20.49
C TYR A 145 -7.31 -33.43 -19.97
N CYS A 146 -6.86 -32.19 -19.81
CA CYS A 146 -7.68 -31.08 -19.33
C CYS A 146 -7.18 -29.80 -19.97
N ASN A 147 -7.88 -29.34 -21.02
CA ASN A 147 -7.86 -27.95 -21.49
C ASN A 147 -8.84 -27.74 -22.64
N PRO A 148 -9.67 -26.69 -22.55
CA PRO A 148 -9.18 -25.32 -22.58
C PRO A 148 -9.42 -24.47 -21.31
N VAL A 149 -8.74 -23.33 -21.19
CA VAL A 149 -8.99 -22.26 -20.21
C VAL A 149 -9.19 -20.93 -20.94
N PHE A 150 -10.28 -20.23 -20.66
CA PHE A 150 -10.48 -18.87 -21.19
C PHE A 150 -9.68 -17.86 -20.36
N TYR A 151 -8.75 -17.18 -21.02
CA TYR A 151 -7.83 -16.22 -20.39
C TYR A 151 -7.48 -15.11 -21.38
N ASP A 152 -7.56 -13.86 -20.92
CA ASP A 152 -7.18 -12.67 -21.71
C ASP A 152 -7.85 -12.58 -23.11
N GLY A 153 -9.12 -13.00 -23.20
CA GLY A 153 -9.90 -12.95 -24.45
C GLY A 153 -9.67 -14.12 -25.42
N GLU A 154 -8.80 -15.08 -25.07
CA GLU A 154 -8.47 -16.24 -25.88
C GLU A 154 -8.60 -17.55 -25.06
N PHE A 155 -8.62 -18.70 -25.74
CA PHE A 155 -8.63 -20.01 -25.08
C PHE A 155 -7.23 -20.62 -25.12
N TYR A 156 -6.66 -20.87 -23.95
CA TYR A 156 -5.35 -21.47 -23.78
C TYR A 156 -5.47 -22.97 -23.53
N CYS A 157 -4.57 -23.74 -24.13
CA CYS A 157 -4.47 -25.18 -23.94
C CYS A 157 -3.05 -25.56 -23.52
N LEU A 158 -2.92 -26.46 -22.54
CA LEU A 158 -1.67 -27.04 -22.09
C LEU A 158 -1.36 -28.33 -22.84
N GLY A 159 -0.13 -28.44 -23.29
CA GLY A 159 0.42 -29.67 -23.86
C GLY A 159 1.01 -30.57 -22.78
N THR A 160 1.18 -31.85 -23.09
CA THR A 160 1.71 -32.87 -22.15
C THR A 160 3.12 -32.59 -21.64
N ARG A 161 3.87 -31.74 -22.35
CA ARG A 161 5.22 -31.28 -21.95
C ARG A 161 5.22 -29.86 -21.39
N GLY A 162 4.07 -29.26 -21.08
CA GLY A 162 3.97 -27.88 -20.59
C GLY A 162 4.04 -26.79 -21.66
N GLY A 163 4.10 -27.14 -22.95
CA GLY A 163 3.89 -26.16 -24.03
C GLY A 163 2.46 -25.60 -24.00
N LEU A 164 2.25 -24.42 -24.58
CA LEU A 164 0.93 -23.79 -24.66
C LEU A 164 0.49 -23.60 -26.11
N ALA A 165 -0.78 -23.86 -26.38
CA ALA A 165 -1.46 -23.45 -27.60
C ALA A 165 -2.59 -22.48 -27.27
N VAL A 166 -2.91 -21.60 -28.21
CA VAL A 166 -3.89 -20.54 -28.05
C VAL A 166 -4.85 -20.56 -29.23
N PHE A 167 -6.13 -20.53 -28.90
CA PHE A 167 -7.22 -20.35 -29.85
C PHE A 167 -7.86 -18.97 -29.67
N ASN A 168 -7.93 -18.21 -30.74
CA ASN A 168 -8.59 -16.92 -30.74
C ASN A 168 -10.04 -17.07 -31.26
N PRO A 169 -11.06 -16.85 -30.40
CA PRO A 169 -12.44 -17.09 -30.78
C PRO A 169 -13.01 -16.03 -31.74
N ASN A 170 -12.36 -14.87 -31.89
CA ASN A 170 -12.84 -13.79 -32.76
C ASN A 170 -12.52 -14.03 -34.24
N ASN A 171 -11.35 -14.61 -34.52
CA ASN A 171 -10.90 -14.87 -35.89
C ASN A 171 -10.70 -16.37 -36.18
N THR A 172 -11.04 -17.25 -35.24
CA THR A 172 -10.96 -18.72 -35.37
C THR A 172 -9.56 -19.23 -35.75
N THR A 173 -8.52 -18.60 -35.20
CA THR A 173 -7.12 -18.99 -35.43
C THR A 173 -6.58 -19.82 -34.27
N TRP A 174 -5.84 -20.89 -34.60
CA TRP A 174 -5.12 -21.74 -33.65
C TRP A 174 -3.61 -21.54 -33.84
N ARG A 175 -2.88 -21.35 -32.76
CA ARG A 175 -1.41 -21.21 -32.77
C ARG A 175 -0.76 -21.89 -31.59
N VAL A 176 0.43 -22.45 -31.79
CA VAL A 176 1.29 -22.95 -30.70
C VAL A 176 2.24 -21.82 -30.31
N LEU A 177 2.45 -21.59 -29.01
CA LEU A 177 3.39 -20.57 -28.55
C LEU A 177 4.82 -21.12 -28.60
N ASP A 178 5.71 -20.42 -29.29
CA ASP A 178 7.09 -20.86 -29.56
C ASP A 178 8.04 -20.77 -28.36
N LYS A 179 7.60 -20.21 -27.23
CA LYS A 179 8.45 -19.74 -26.14
C LYS A 179 8.19 -20.23 -24.70
N PRO A 180 7.10 -20.91 -24.34
CA PRO A 180 6.98 -21.47 -22.99
C PRO A 180 8.13 -22.43 -22.71
N GLU A 181 9.10 -22.05 -21.87
CA GLU A 181 10.11 -22.97 -21.37
C GLU A 181 9.41 -24.03 -20.51
N ALA A 182 9.12 -25.16 -21.16
CA ALA A 182 8.50 -26.33 -20.56
C ALA A 182 9.26 -26.76 -19.29
N PRO A 183 8.57 -27.12 -18.20
CA PRO A 183 9.26 -27.76 -17.09
C PRO A 183 9.90 -29.06 -17.59
N VAL A 184 11.22 -29.17 -17.46
CA VAL A 184 11.94 -30.40 -17.82
C VAL A 184 11.49 -31.49 -16.86
N LEU A 185 10.59 -32.35 -17.30
CA LEU A 185 10.23 -33.59 -16.61
C LEU A 185 11.40 -34.56 -16.82
N VAL A 186 12.33 -34.62 -15.85
CA VAL A 186 13.59 -35.39 -15.93
C VAL A 186 13.36 -36.83 -15.44
N ASP A 187 13.49 -37.83 -16.32
CA ASP A 187 14.41 -38.99 -16.20
C ASP A 187 14.09 -40.10 -17.23
N GLY A 188 15.01 -40.35 -18.16
CA GLY A 188 15.39 -41.70 -18.58
C GLY A 188 14.45 -42.62 -19.38
N ASN A 189 13.22 -42.25 -19.78
CA ASN A 189 12.39 -43.14 -20.61
C ASN A 189 11.90 -42.49 -21.92
N ASN A 190 12.21 -43.13 -23.04
CA ASN A 190 11.63 -42.87 -24.36
C ASN A 190 10.12 -43.16 -24.30
N PHE A 191 9.31 -42.13 -24.04
CA PHE A 191 7.86 -42.22 -24.25
C PHE A 191 7.60 -42.28 -25.76
N GLY A 192 7.35 -43.49 -26.26
CA GLY A 192 6.93 -43.76 -27.63
C GLY A 192 5.58 -43.13 -27.97
N ASP A 193 5.21 -43.22 -29.25
CA ASP A 193 4.12 -42.49 -29.90
C ASP A 193 2.66 -42.86 -29.50
N ASP A 194 2.38 -43.23 -28.25
CA ASP A 194 1.02 -43.54 -27.75
C ASP A 194 0.79 -43.07 -26.30
N PRO A 195 -0.41 -42.57 -25.91
CA PRO A 195 -0.62 -41.82 -24.66
C PRO A 195 -0.93 -42.66 -23.41
N MET A 196 -0.54 -43.94 -23.39
CA MET A 196 -0.36 -44.72 -22.15
C MET A 196 0.81 -45.68 -22.35
N PRO A 197 1.95 -45.54 -21.61
CA PRO A 197 1.96 -45.52 -20.14
C PRO A 197 2.95 -44.55 -19.46
N GLY A 198 2.55 -44.07 -18.27
CA GLY A 198 3.38 -43.54 -17.16
C GLY A 198 3.74 -42.05 -17.28
N ASP A 199 3.37 -41.09 -16.44
CA ASP A 199 3.01 -41.19 -15.04
C ASP A 199 2.13 -40.01 -14.57
N MET A 200 1.60 -39.08 -15.39
CA MET A 200 0.90 -37.87 -14.88
C MET A 200 -0.33 -37.34 -15.66
N TYR A 201 -1.36 -36.86 -14.92
CA TYR A 201 -2.43 -35.95 -15.35
C TYR A 201 -1.92 -34.50 -15.41
N CYS A 202 -2.31 -33.76 -16.45
CA CYS A 202 -1.90 -32.36 -16.63
C CYS A 202 -3.13 -31.47 -16.78
N HIS A 203 -3.20 -30.40 -15.99
CA HIS A 203 -4.32 -29.44 -15.98
C HIS A 203 -3.78 -28.02 -16.10
N LEU A 204 -4.56 -27.14 -16.72
CA LEU A 204 -4.33 -25.69 -16.70
C LEU A 204 -5.54 -25.04 -16.06
N LEU A 205 -5.31 -23.97 -15.31
CA LEU A 205 -6.35 -23.15 -14.72
C LEU A 205 -5.91 -21.69 -14.69
N GLU A 206 -6.88 -20.79 -14.56
CA GLU A 206 -6.67 -19.37 -14.29
C GLU A 206 -6.92 -19.10 -12.81
N PHE A 207 -6.03 -18.34 -12.18
CA PHE A 207 -6.23 -17.88 -10.81
C PHE A 207 -5.59 -16.51 -10.59
N MET A 208 -6.38 -15.55 -10.11
CA MET A 208 -5.93 -14.20 -9.78
C MET A 208 -5.15 -13.50 -10.92
N GLY A 209 -5.52 -13.77 -12.18
CA GLY A 209 -4.86 -13.22 -13.35
C GLY A 209 -3.61 -13.96 -13.79
N ASP A 210 -3.28 -15.10 -13.16
CA ASP A 210 -2.16 -15.96 -13.55
C ASP A 210 -2.65 -17.27 -14.19
N LEU A 211 -1.88 -17.79 -15.16
CA LEU A 211 -2.06 -19.15 -15.68
C LEU A 211 -1.22 -20.13 -14.84
N ILE A 212 -1.90 -21.16 -14.32
CA ILE A 212 -1.32 -22.17 -13.43
C ILE A 212 -1.42 -23.53 -14.09
N ALA A 213 -0.30 -24.22 -14.25
CA ALA A 213 -0.22 -25.60 -14.72
C ALA A 213 -0.03 -26.56 -13.55
N VAL A 214 -0.82 -27.63 -13.51
CA VAL A 214 -0.78 -28.66 -12.47
C VAL A 214 -0.42 -29.99 -13.14
N PHE A 215 0.64 -30.63 -12.66
CA PHE A 215 1.11 -31.93 -13.08
C PHE A 215 0.97 -32.90 -11.91
N ARG A 216 -0.01 -33.80 -12.00
CA ARG A 216 -0.38 -34.75 -10.95
C ARG A 216 -0.03 -36.18 -11.38
N PRO A 217 0.77 -36.94 -10.63
CA PRO A 217 1.01 -38.34 -10.96
C PRO A 217 -0.22 -39.26 -10.89
N HIS A 218 -0.22 -40.35 -11.67
CA HIS A 218 -1.25 -41.41 -11.63
C HIS A 218 -1.09 -42.31 -10.39
N SER A 219 0.09 -42.34 -9.79
CA SER A 219 0.40 -42.99 -8.52
C SER A 219 0.50 -41.95 -7.39
N ASP A 220 0.79 -42.37 -6.16
CA ASP A 220 0.96 -41.50 -4.98
C ASP A 220 2.26 -40.64 -5.03
N GLY A 221 2.70 -40.24 -6.22
CA GLY A 221 3.85 -39.36 -6.45
C GLY A 221 3.55 -37.89 -6.16
N ALA A 222 4.59 -37.06 -6.09
CA ALA A 222 4.46 -35.64 -5.76
C ALA A 222 3.77 -34.85 -6.89
N ILE A 223 2.80 -34.02 -6.51
CA ILE A 223 2.13 -33.10 -7.45
C ILE A 223 3.03 -31.89 -7.65
N SER A 224 3.24 -31.48 -8.90
CA SER A 224 3.98 -30.26 -9.24
C SER A 224 3.04 -29.20 -9.78
N VAL A 225 3.13 -27.99 -9.27
CA VAL A 225 2.34 -26.83 -9.71
C VAL A 225 3.29 -25.75 -10.21
N PHE A 226 2.96 -25.14 -11.33
CA PHE A 226 3.78 -24.10 -11.96
C PHE A 226 2.91 -22.89 -12.30
N ARG A 227 3.47 -21.70 -12.16
CA ARG A 227 2.88 -20.44 -12.61
C ARG A 227 3.62 -19.95 -13.84
N LEU A 228 2.89 -19.49 -14.86
CA LEU A 228 3.49 -18.90 -16.05
C LEU A 228 3.93 -17.46 -15.76
N ASN A 229 5.24 -17.18 -15.88
CA ASN A 229 5.72 -15.81 -15.97
C ASN A 229 5.48 -15.30 -17.40
N ARG A 230 4.55 -14.36 -17.58
CA ARG A 230 4.18 -13.83 -18.91
C ARG A 230 5.27 -13.00 -19.58
N CYS A 231 6.14 -12.35 -18.80
CA CYS A 231 7.21 -11.52 -19.35
C CYS A 231 8.32 -12.40 -19.95
N GLU A 232 8.66 -13.48 -19.25
CA GLU A 232 9.72 -14.41 -19.64
C GLU A 232 9.20 -15.55 -20.52
N MET A 233 7.88 -15.77 -20.54
CA MET A 233 7.26 -16.97 -21.10
C MET A 233 7.89 -18.24 -20.52
N ALA A 234 8.06 -18.30 -19.20
CA ALA A 234 8.70 -19.43 -18.52
C ALA A 234 7.83 -19.92 -17.35
N TRP A 235 7.85 -21.24 -17.11
CA TRP A 235 7.15 -21.84 -15.98
C TRP A 235 7.97 -21.74 -14.70
N THR A 236 7.45 -21.03 -13.70
CA THR A 236 8.02 -20.98 -12.35
C THR A 236 7.34 -22.03 -11.47
N LYS A 237 8.11 -22.97 -10.91
CA LYS A 237 7.57 -23.97 -9.98
C LYS A 237 7.10 -23.29 -8.68
N LEU A 238 5.90 -23.62 -8.24
CA LEU A 238 5.38 -23.22 -6.94
C LEU A 238 5.76 -24.27 -5.90
N GLU A 239 6.23 -23.83 -4.74
CA GLU A 239 6.54 -24.72 -3.59
C GLU A 239 5.44 -24.64 -2.51
N ARG A 240 4.53 -23.67 -2.62
CA ARG A 240 3.37 -23.45 -1.74
C ARG A 240 2.24 -22.74 -2.51
N LEU A 241 1.00 -22.82 -2.02
CA LEU A 241 -0.18 -22.20 -2.64
C LEU A 241 -0.61 -20.88 -1.96
N ASP A 242 0.04 -20.48 -0.86
CA ASP A 242 -0.08 -19.16 -0.20
C ASP A 242 -1.48 -18.54 -0.15
N GLY A 243 -2.26 -18.90 0.87
CA GLY A 243 -3.60 -18.36 1.02
C GLY A 243 -4.58 -18.86 -0.04
N ALA A 244 -4.22 -19.90 -0.80
CA ALA A 244 -5.10 -20.59 -1.74
C ALA A 244 -5.21 -22.09 -1.45
N VAL A 245 -6.29 -22.68 -1.95
CA VAL A 245 -6.59 -24.10 -1.95
C VAL A 245 -6.81 -24.54 -3.40
N LEU A 246 -6.30 -25.72 -3.76
CA LEU A 246 -6.41 -26.28 -5.10
C LEU A 246 -7.31 -27.53 -5.06
N PHE A 247 -8.17 -27.64 -6.05
CA PHE A 247 -9.03 -28.79 -6.26
C PHE A 247 -8.68 -29.38 -7.62
N VAL A 248 -8.38 -30.68 -7.67
CA VAL A 248 -8.01 -31.36 -8.92
C VAL A 248 -8.77 -32.68 -8.98
N ASP A 249 -9.54 -32.87 -10.04
CA ASP A 249 -10.14 -34.17 -10.36
C ASP A 249 -9.41 -34.83 -11.54
N ASN A 250 -10.00 -35.85 -12.15
CA ASN A 250 -9.35 -36.54 -13.28
C ASN A 250 -9.42 -35.75 -14.59
N TRP A 251 -10.25 -34.71 -14.66
CA TRP A 251 -10.63 -33.99 -15.88
C TRP A 251 -10.49 -32.46 -15.75
N ASN A 252 -10.42 -31.91 -14.54
CA ASN A 252 -10.37 -30.47 -14.30
C ASN A 252 -9.59 -30.09 -13.02
N ALA A 253 -9.13 -28.84 -12.97
CA ALA A 253 -8.51 -28.23 -11.81
C ALA A 253 -9.02 -26.81 -11.58
N ILE A 254 -9.28 -26.44 -10.32
CA ILE A 254 -9.72 -25.10 -9.90
C ILE A 254 -8.94 -24.69 -8.66
N MET A 255 -8.45 -23.45 -8.66
CA MET A 255 -7.77 -22.85 -7.52
C MET A 255 -8.57 -21.67 -6.97
N MET A 256 -8.55 -21.48 -5.65
CA MET A 256 -9.41 -20.54 -4.93
C MET A 256 -8.73 -19.94 -3.70
N PRO A 257 -9.09 -18.71 -3.28
CA PRO A 257 -8.61 -18.18 -2.00
C PRO A 257 -9.09 -19.04 -0.84
N ALA A 258 -8.20 -19.37 0.08
CA ALA A 258 -8.49 -20.09 1.31
C ALA A 258 -8.91 -19.07 2.40
N PRO A 259 -10.16 -19.13 2.91
CA PRO A 259 -10.66 -18.17 3.91
C PRO A 259 -10.15 -18.42 5.34
N ARG A 260 -9.35 -19.49 5.56
CA ARG A 260 -8.75 -19.85 6.86
C ARG A 260 -7.37 -20.46 6.66
N ASP A 261 -6.40 -20.10 7.51
CA ASP A 261 -5.00 -20.57 7.44
C ASP A 261 -4.84 -22.10 7.42
N ILE A 262 -5.76 -22.82 8.06
CA ILE A 262 -5.73 -24.28 8.16
C ILE A 262 -5.97 -25.02 6.84
N ALA A 263 -6.53 -24.37 5.81
CA ALA A 263 -6.81 -24.99 4.51
C ALA A 263 -5.79 -24.60 3.42
N CYS A 264 -4.88 -23.68 3.73
CA CYS A 264 -3.82 -23.23 2.83
C CYS A 264 -2.91 -24.42 2.46
N ASN A 265 -2.35 -24.39 1.25
CA ASN A 265 -1.40 -25.41 0.75
C ASN A 265 -1.98 -26.83 0.61
N ARG A 266 -3.30 -27.01 0.60
CA ARG A 266 -3.94 -28.31 0.37
C ARG A 266 -4.43 -28.45 -1.07
N ILE A 267 -4.21 -29.63 -1.65
CA ILE A 267 -4.74 -30.06 -2.94
C ILE A 267 -5.77 -31.18 -2.68
N TYR A 268 -7.05 -30.90 -2.87
CA TYR A 268 -8.10 -31.89 -2.70
C TYR A 268 -8.30 -32.69 -3.99
N LEU A 269 -8.41 -34.01 -3.85
CA LEU A 269 -8.44 -34.97 -4.96
C LEU A 269 -9.60 -35.96 -4.80
N PRO A 270 -10.25 -36.40 -5.88
CA PRO A 270 -11.25 -37.47 -5.83
C PRO A 270 -10.60 -38.83 -5.56
N LYS A 271 -11.39 -39.74 -4.98
CA LYS A 271 -11.01 -41.14 -4.75
C LYS A 271 -10.68 -41.84 -6.07
N PHE A 272 -9.48 -42.46 -6.16
CA PHE A 272 -9.06 -43.24 -7.33
C PHE A 272 -10.03 -44.39 -7.62
N GLY A 273 -10.44 -44.50 -8.88
CA GLY A 273 -11.14 -45.67 -9.41
C GLY A 273 -10.14 -46.74 -9.82
N GLY A 274 -10.07 -47.81 -9.02
CA GLY A 274 -9.42 -49.09 -9.33
C GLY A 274 -9.33 -49.94 -8.06
N CYS A 275 -10.08 -51.05 -7.97
CA CYS A 275 -9.84 -52.04 -6.93
C CYS A 275 -8.59 -52.83 -7.30
N ASN A 276 -7.64 -53.00 -6.38
CA ASN A 276 -6.65 -54.06 -6.54
C ASN A 276 -7.37 -55.41 -6.37
N ASP A 277 -6.86 -56.48 -6.98
CA ASP A 277 -7.42 -57.85 -6.92
C ASP A 277 -7.63 -58.40 -5.49
N ALA A 278 -7.12 -57.70 -4.46
CA ALA A 278 -7.29 -58.01 -3.04
C ALA A 278 -8.45 -57.26 -2.34
N GLY A 279 -9.23 -56.42 -3.03
CA GLY A 279 -10.41 -55.76 -2.46
C GLY A 279 -10.15 -54.64 -1.44
N ASP A 280 -8.88 -54.32 -1.15
CA ASP A 280 -8.51 -53.17 -0.32
C ASP A 280 -8.53 -51.86 -1.13
N ALA A 281 -9.26 -50.87 -0.60
CA ALA A 281 -9.47 -49.58 -1.25
C ALA A 281 -8.27 -48.63 -1.02
N ASN A 282 -7.53 -48.29 -2.08
CA ASN A 282 -6.49 -47.24 -2.03
C ASN A 282 -7.09 -45.81 -2.05
N ARG A 283 -7.58 -45.38 -0.88
CA ARG A 283 -7.15 -44.18 -0.11
C ARG A 283 -6.83 -42.84 -0.85
N SER A 284 -7.70 -41.81 -0.75
CA SER A 284 -7.34 -40.35 -0.89
C SER A 284 -8.41 -39.40 -0.30
N ALA A 285 -8.02 -38.36 0.44
CA ALA A 285 -8.89 -37.27 0.92
C ALA A 285 -8.33 -35.83 0.69
N PHE A 286 -7.00 -35.61 0.81
CA PHE A 286 -6.29 -34.45 0.23
C PHE A 286 -4.77 -34.71 0.19
N TYR A 287 -4.03 -33.94 -0.62
CA TYR A 287 -2.57 -33.88 -0.67
C TYR A 287 -2.10 -32.56 -0.03
N ASP A 288 -1.22 -32.65 0.96
CA ASP A 288 -0.55 -31.48 1.54
C ASP A 288 0.62 -31.10 0.63
N PHE A 289 0.52 -29.95 -0.03
CA PHE A 289 1.46 -29.49 -1.03
C PHE A 289 2.83 -29.14 -0.43
N GLU A 290 2.83 -28.60 0.78
CA GLU A 290 4.05 -28.23 1.50
C GLU A 290 4.74 -29.47 2.08
N ALA A 291 3.98 -30.36 2.73
CA ALA A 291 4.51 -31.60 3.30
C ALA A 291 4.75 -32.71 2.26
N ARG A 292 4.32 -32.49 1.01
CA ARG A 292 4.36 -33.43 -0.12
C ARG A 292 3.78 -34.82 0.19
N LYS A 293 2.67 -34.87 0.94
CA LYS A 293 2.11 -36.10 1.51
C LYS A 293 0.62 -36.25 1.24
N TYR A 294 0.20 -37.46 0.89
CA TYR A 294 -1.21 -37.83 0.77
C TYR A 294 -1.84 -38.17 2.13
N TYR A 295 -3.05 -37.67 2.37
CA TYR A 295 -3.87 -37.92 3.56
C TYR A 295 -5.16 -38.64 3.15
N PRO A 296 -5.25 -39.96 3.38
CA PRO A 296 -6.28 -40.78 2.74
C PRO A 296 -7.58 -41.03 3.52
N SER A 297 -7.74 -40.42 4.70
CA SER A 297 -8.87 -40.67 5.60
C SER A 297 -9.23 -39.42 6.41
N TYR A 298 -9.42 -38.29 5.75
CA TYR A 298 -9.89 -37.06 6.40
C TYR A 298 -11.43 -37.09 6.50
N HIS A 299 -11.96 -36.96 7.71
CA HIS A 299 -13.40 -36.86 8.03
C HIS A 299 -14.33 -38.00 7.55
N GLY A 300 -13.82 -39.22 7.42
CA GLY A 300 -14.69 -40.40 7.22
C GLY A 300 -15.40 -40.47 5.87
N VAL A 301 -15.00 -39.64 4.90
CA VAL A 301 -15.52 -39.67 3.53
C VAL A 301 -14.97 -40.91 2.82
N THR A 302 -15.83 -41.90 2.56
CA THR A 302 -15.46 -43.18 1.93
C THR A 302 -15.95 -43.35 0.50
N ASP A 303 -16.84 -42.46 0.03
CA ASP A 303 -17.53 -42.59 -1.26
C ASP A 303 -16.72 -42.01 -2.44
N ARG A 304 -17.05 -42.43 -3.68
CA ARG A 304 -16.39 -41.90 -4.90
C ARG A 304 -16.86 -40.46 -5.14
N MET A 305 -15.92 -39.52 -5.25
CA MET A 305 -16.20 -38.11 -5.52
C MET A 305 -15.97 -37.82 -7.00
N ASN A 306 -16.98 -37.23 -7.66
CA ASN A 306 -16.86 -36.63 -8.97
C ASN A 306 -17.33 -35.17 -8.84
N SER A 307 -16.43 -34.22 -9.14
CA SER A 307 -16.66 -32.77 -9.37
C SER A 307 -16.45 -31.76 -8.21
N ILE A 308 -16.08 -30.52 -8.58
CA ILE A 308 -15.41 -29.51 -7.74
C ILE A 308 -16.24 -28.23 -7.51
N TRP A 309 -16.30 -27.74 -6.27
CA TRP A 309 -16.54 -26.36 -5.76
C TRP A 309 -17.43 -25.31 -6.47
N SER A 310 -18.47 -24.81 -5.76
CA SER A 310 -19.18 -23.54 -6.03
C SER A 310 -19.45 -22.73 -4.74
N GLU A 311 -19.51 -21.39 -4.86
CA GLU A 311 -19.90 -20.42 -3.82
C GLU A 311 -21.34 -19.93 -4.04
N PRO A 312 -22.22 -19.95 -3.03
CA PRO A 312 -23.52 -19.31 -3.13
C PRO A 312 -23.38 -17.80 -2.88
N ARG A 313 -23.65 -16.96 -3.88
CA ARG A 313 -23.88 -15.53 -3.63
C ARG A 313 -25.18 -15.37 -2.82
N ALA A 314 -25.07 -14.73 -1.66
CA ALA A 314 -26.24 -14.33 -0.88
C ALA A 314 -27.14 -13.40 -1.71
N ARG A 315 -28.40 -13.80 -1.90
CA ARG A 315 -29.46 -12.93 -2.43
C ARG A 315 -29.64 -11.74 -1.51
N GLY A 316 -29.00 -10.63 -1.86
CA GLY A 316 -29.48 -9.30 -1.53
C GLY A 316 -30.52 -8.88 -2.56
N ASP A 317 -31.72 -8.61 -2.04
CA ASP A 317 -32.76 -7.74 -2.60
C ASP A 317 -33.76 -8.26 -3.66
N LEU A 318 -34.98 -8.43 -3.09
CA LEU A 318 -36.28 -7.99 -3.59
C LEU A 318 -36.93 -8.81 -4.71
N GLY A 319 -37.83 -9.69 -4.28
CA GLY A 319 -38.95 -10.10 -5.10
C GLY A 319 -39.86 -8.91 -5.42
N LEU A 320 -40.49 -8.95 -6.59
CA LEU A 320 -41.80 -8.38 -6.87
C LEU A 320 -42.23 -8.82 -8.28
N ALA A 321 -43.39 -9.44 -8.37
CA ALA A 321 -44.24 -9.43 -9.55
C ALA A 321 -45.69 -9.63 -9.08
N PRO A 322 -46.73 -9.19 -9.82
CA PRO A 322 -46.76 -8.20 -10.90
C PRO A 322 -47.89 -7.15 -10.70
N GLN A 323 -47.86 -6.04 -11.47
CA GLN A 323 -48.94 -5.60 -12.38
C GLN A 323 -48.89 -4.10 -12.74
N SER A 324 -49.12 -3.84 -14.04
CA SER A 324 -49.63 -2.61 -14.68
C SER A 324 -48.61 -1.53 -15.15
N PRO A 325 -48.98 -0.75 -16.21
CA PRO A 325 -48.03 -0.24 -17.20
C PRO A 325 -47.56 1.19 -16.89
N ALA A 326 -46.30 1.34 -16.52
CA ALA A 326 -45.61 2.65 -16.45
C ALA A 326 -44.18 2.61 -17.01
N MET A 327 -43.80 1.53 -17.71
CA MET A 327 -42.41 1.26 -18.12
C MET A 327 -41.89 2.09 -19.30
N ALA A 328 -42.70 2.91 -19.95
CA ALA A 328 -42.27 3.68 -21.12
C ALA A 328 -41.36 4.89 -20.77
N LEU A 329 -41.26 5.30 -19.49
CA LEU A 329 -40.45 6.46 -19.07
C LEU A 329 -39.12 6.09 -18.40
N TRP A 330 -38.96 4.86 -17.91
CA TRP A 330 -37.80 4.45 -17.09
C TRP A 330 -36.69 3.77 -17.89
N TRP A 331 -37.04 3.12 -19.00
CA TRP A 331 -36.08 2.41 -19.85
C TRP A 331 -34.99 3.33 -20.43
N PRO A 332 -35.30 4.54 -20.96
CA PRO A 332 -34.26 5.45 -21.43
C PRO A 332 -33.34 5.92 -20.30
N LEU A 333 -33.88 6.10 -19.09
CA LEU A 333 -33.09 6.50 -17.90
C LEU A 333 -32.16 5.39 -17.43
N LEU A 334 -32.61 4.13 -17.47
CA LEU A 334 -31.79 2.96 -17.15
C LEU A 334 -30.68 2.75 -18.18
N VAL A 335 -30.99 2.89 -19.47
CA VAL A 335 -29.99 2.82 -20.55
C VAL A 335 -28.99 3.96 -20.43
N LEU A 336 -29.42 5.19 -20.14
CA LEU A 336 -28.52 6.32 -19.87
C LEU A 336 -27.68 6.11 -18.61
N ALA A 337 -28.22 5.51 -17.56
CA ALA A 337 -27.49 5.20 -16.34
C ALA A 337 -26.44 4.10 -16.55
N ALA A 338 -26.79 3.05 -17.31
CA ALA A 338 -25.87 1.99 -17.68
C ALA A 338 -24.77 2.48 -18.63
N ALA A 339 -25.12 3.29 -19.64
CA ALA A 339 -24.16 3.95 -20.53
C ALA A 339 -23.26 4.91 -19.76
N TYR A 340 -23.80 5.68 -18.81
CA TYR A 340 -23.02 6.54 -17.92
C TYR A 340 -22.08 5.71 -17.03
N ALA A 341 -22.53 4.60 -16.45
CA ALA A 341 -21.70 3.71 -15.65
C ALA A 341 -20.58 3.06 -16.48
N LEU A 342 -20.89 2.58 -17.68
CA LEU A 342 -19.92 2.02 -18.62
C LEU A 342 -18.90 3.07 -19.07
N CYS A 343 -19.35 4.27 -19.44
CA CYS A 343 -18.46 5.39 -19.74
C CYS A 343 -17.57 5.77 -18.53
N ARG A 344 -18.10 5.72 -17.30
CA ARG A 344 -17.31 5.97 -16.08
C ARG A 344 -16.27 4.90 -15.82
N ILE A 345 -16.58 3.63 -16.12
CA ILE A 345 -15.64 2.50 -16.02
C ILE A 345 -14.57 2.62 -17.12
N LEU A 346 -14.95 2.91 -18.37
CA LEU A 346 -14.00 3.10 -19.48
C LEU A 346 -13.10 4.32 -19.25
N LEU A 347 -13.64 5.43 -18.73
CA LEU A 347 -12.86 6.62 -18.33
C LEU A 347 -11.98 6.36 -17.09
N PHE A 348 -12.32 5.38 -16.26
CA PHE A 348 -11.50 4.96 -15.12
C PHE A 348 -10.30 4.09 -15.56
N LEU A 349 -10.44 3.34 -16.66
CA LEU A 349 -9.41 2.49 -17.23
C LEU A 349 -8.40 3.23 -18.12
N ILE A 350 -8.74 4.43 -18.62
CA ILE A 350 -7.78 5.29 -19.32
C ILE A 350 -6.95 6.02 -18.24
N PRO A 351 -5.64 5.73 -18.08
CA PRO A 351 -4.82 6.48 -17.15
C PRO A 351 -4.89 7.97 -17.54
N PRO A 352 -5.09 8.89 -16.57
CA PRO A 352 -5.16 10.30 -16.89
C PRO A 352 -3.91 10.68 -17.68
N THR A 353 -4.07 11.36 -18.81
CA THR A 353 -2.94 11.91 -19.55
C THR A 353 -2.24 12.91 -18.62
N VAL A 354 -1.10 12.49 -18.09
CA VAL A 354 -0.25 13.34 -17.25
C VAL A 354 0.72 14.05 -18.19
N PRO A 355 0.62 15.39 -18.35
CA PRO A 355 1.54 16.12 -19.20
C PRO A 355 2.96 15.96 -18.66
N SER A 356 3.92 15.75 -19.55
CA SER A 356 5.33 15.92 -19.18
C SER A 356 5.62 17.40 -19.05
N ILE A 357 6.53 17.73 -18.14
CA ILE A 357 7.08 19.08 -18.00
C ILE A 357 8.55 19.03 -18.40
N ASP A 358 9.01 20.09 -19.03
CA ASP A 358 10.42 20.26 -19.36
C ASP A 358 11.03 21.27 -18.39
N VAL A 359 12.20 20.94 -17.85
CA VAL A 359 12.90 21.75 -16.85
C VAL A 359 14.35 21.82 -17.27
N ASP A 360 14.80 23.04 -17.58
CA ASP A 360 16.18 23.28 -17.96
C ASP A 360 17.13 23.01 -16.78
N ALA A 361 18.01 22.03 -17.00
CA ALA A 361 19.03 21.55 -16.07
C ALA A 361 20.46 21.77 -16.62
N SER A 362 20.62 22.49 -17.72
CA SER A 362 21.93 22.69 -18.37
C SER A 362 22.95 23.36 -17.42
N ASP A 363 22.53 24.37 -16.66
CA ASP A 363 23.37 25.12 -15.73
C ASP A 363 23.80 24.34 -14.48
N VAL A 364 23.06 23.28 -14.11
CA VAL A 364 23.41 22.40 -13.00
C VAL A 364 24.18 21.16 -13.44
N LEU A 365 24.17 20.81 -14.73
CA LEU A 365 24.87 19.65 -15.29
C LEU A 365 26.20 19.98 -15.97
N GLU A 366 26.34 21.16 -16.58
CA GLU A 366 27.58 21.54 -17.25
C GLU A 366 28.68 21.92 -16.24
N ASP A 367 29.78 21.16 -16.24
CA ASP A 367 31.07 21.63 -15.71
C ASP A 367 31.64 22.83 -16.51
N ALA A 368 30.99 23.18 -17.63
CA ALA A 368 31.59 23.84 -18.79
C ALA A 368 31.27 25.34 -18.96
N ASN A 369 30.70 26.03 -17.98
CA ASN A 369 30.54 27.50 -18.02
C ASN A 369 31.48 28.27 -17.08
N GLN A 370 32.67 27.72 -16.84
CA GLN A 370 33.75 28.39 -16.08
C GLN A 370 34.56 29.43 -16.89
N ASN A 371 34.20 29.69 -18.16
CA ASN A 371 34.99 30.51 -19.09
C ASN A 371 34.35 31.85 -19.52
N LYS A 372 33.42 32.42 -18.74
CA LYS A 372 33.04 33.84 -18.91
C LYS A 372 33.66 34.68 -17.78
N GLU A 373 34.60 35.52 -18.17
CA GLU A 373 35.45 36.39 -17.35
C GLU A 373 34.73 37.43 -16.45
N ASP A 374 33.40 37.34 -16.25
CA ASP A 374 32.62 38.21 -15.36
C ASP A 374 32.01 37.49 -14.13
N SER A 375 32.30 36.21 -13.91
CA SER A 375 31.71 35.42 -12.81
C SER A 375 32.72 34.74 -11.89
N TYR A 376 33.88 35.33 -11.61
CA TYR A 376 34.77 34.85 -10.55
C TYR A 376 35.50 36.00 -9.87
N ILE A 377 35.23 36.21 -8.57
CA ILE A 377 36.12 36.99 -7.70
C ILE A 377 36.39 36.17 -6.44
N TYR A 378 37.53 35.49 -6.49
CA TYR A 378 38.59 35.42 -5.47
C TYR A 378 38.21 35.07 -4.01
N ILE A 379 38.81 33.98 -3.54
CA ILE A 379 38.87 33.53 -2.13
C ILE A 379 40.09 34.17 -1.44
N PRO A 380 39.97 34.71 -0.22
CA PRO A 380 41.02 34.61 0.78
C PRO A 380 40.70 33.48 1.79
N PRO A 381 41.72 32.72 2.26
CA PRO A 381 41.51 31.69 3.26
C PRO A 381 41.50 32.26 4.70
N ARG A 382 40.86 31.48 5.59
CA ARG A 382 41.04 31.38 7.05
C ARG A 382 40.63 32.54 7.98
N LYS A 383 39.98 32.11 9.08
CA LYS A 383 39.88 32.75 10.41
C LYS A 383 39.32 34.18 10.42
N GLY A 384 38.00 34.28 10.57
CA GLY A 384 37.37 35.52 11.01
C GLY A 384 35.89 35.30 11.32
N LYS A 385 35.51 35.45 12.58
CA LYS A 385 34.11 35.62 12.97
C LYS A 385 33.57 36.89 12.29
N GLY A 386 32.50 36.75 11.52
CA GLY A 386 31.59 37.85 11.17
C GLY A 386 31.89 38.58 9.87
N ALA A 387 31.25 38.13 8.78
CA ALA A 387 30.75 39.03 7.75
C ALA A 387 29.44 38.42 7.24
N GLN A 388 28.32 39.06 7.58
CA GLN A 388 27.01 38.74 7.01
C GLN A 388 27.07 39.15 5.53
N THR A 389 27.40 38.19 4.66
CA THR A 389 27.36 38.42 3.23
C THR A 389 25.90 38.51 2.81
N ASP A 390 25.58 39.44 1.92
CA ASP A 390 24.31 39.56 1.19
C ASP A 390 23.99 38.34 0.30
N LYS A 391 24.82 37.28 0.39
CA LYS A 391 24.87 36.12 -0.48
C LYS A 391 25.10 34.86 0.34
N VAL A 392 24.41 33.79 -0.04
CA VAL A 392 24.64 32.41 0.36
C VAL A 392 25.56 31.77 -0.68
N GLN A 393 26.78 31.41 -0.28
CA GLN A 393 27.74 30.70 -1.15
C GLN A 393 27.53 29.19 -1.04
N CYS A 394 27.54 28.50 -2.18
CA CYS A 394 27.28 27.07 -2.27
C CYS A 394 28.52 26.33 -2.78
N TYR A 395 28.85 25.22 -2.13
CA TYR A 395 30.00 24.38 -2.45
C TYR A 395 29.59 22.91 -2.37
N GLU A 396 30.18 22.08 -3.21
CA GLU A 396 30.07 20.63 -3.08
C GLU A 396 30.82 20.16 -1.84
N PRO A 397 30.16 19.53 -0.86
CA PRO A 397 30.81 19.08 0.37
C PRO A 397 32.01 18.14 0.11
N ALA A 398 31.83 17.21 -0.82
CA ALA A 398 32.80 16.15 -1.07
C ALA A 398 34.06 16.58 -1.85
N THR A 399 34.03 17.73 -2.53
CA THR A 399 35.12 18.17 -3.44
C THR A 399 35.54 19.62 -3.19
N MET A 400 34.77 20.37 -2.39
CA MET A 400 34.87 21.82 -2.21
C MET A 400 34.72 22.63 -3.50
N LYS A 401 34.22 22.01 -4.57
CA LYS A 401 33.93 22.70 -5.84
C LYS A 401 32.84 23.75 -5.62
N TYR A 402 33.10 24.97 -6.09
CA TYR A 402 32.14 26.05 -5.99
C TYR A 402 30.96 25.83 -6.95
N LEU A 403 29.73 25.86 -6.43
CA LEU A 403 28.48 25.65 -7.16
C LEU A 403 27.78 26.96 -7.56
N GLY A 404 28.21 28.09 -6.98
CA GLY A 404 27.60 29.40 -7.21
C GLY A 404 27.11 30.06 -5.92
N TYR A 405 26.27 31.09 -6.07
CA TYR A 405 25.68 31.78 -4.93
C TYR A 405 24.24 32.22 -5.21
N PHE A 406 23.49 32.43 -4.13
CA PHE A 406 22.13 32.95 -4.15
C PHE A 406 22.01 34.16 -3.21
N PRO A 407 21.15 35.15 -3.51
CA PRO A 407 20.95 36.28 -2.62
C PRO A 407 20.38 35.82 -1.27
N ALA A 408 20.87 36.39 -0.17
CA ALA A 408 20.26 36.22 1.14
C ALA A 408 19.13 37.24 1.30
N LEU A 409 17.89 36.80 1.23
CA LEU A 409 16.73 37.68 1.22
C LEU A 409 16.60 38.44 2.54
N THR A 410 16.38 39.75 2.41
CA THR A 410 16.11 40.66 3.53
C THR A 410 14.71 40.43 4.12
N PRO A 411 14.47 40.85 5.37
CA PRO A 411 13.15 40.73 5.99
C PRO A 411 11.99 41.34 5.18
N ASP A 412 12.22 42.42 4.44
CA ASP A 412 11.16 43.07 3.66
C ASP A 412 10.87 42.33 2.34
N GLU A 413 11.89 41.76 1.69
CA GLU A 413 11.69 40.87 0.53
C GLU A 413 10.92 39.61 0.92
N VAL A 414 11.20 39.03 2.10
CA VAL A 414 10.43 37.89 2.63
C VAL A 414 8.95 38.24 2.79
N LYS A 415 8.63 39.42 3.32
CA LYS A 415 7.23 39.87 3.47
C LYS A 415 6.55 40.03 2.11
N GLU A 416 7.26 40.52 1.10
CA GLU A 416 6.71 40.65 -0.26
C GLU A 416 6.41 39.27 -0.87
N HIS A 417 7.31 38.30 -0.76
CA HIS A 417 7.04 36.92 -1.20
C HIS A 417 5.84 36.31 -0.48
N VAL A 418 5.71 36.52 0.84
CA VAL A 418 4.56 36.04 1.60
C VAL A 418 3.27 36.75 1.17
N ALA A 419 3.31 38.04 0.83
CA ALA A 419 2.16 38.78 0.33
C ALA A 419 1.70 38.28 -1.04
N GLN A 420 2.64 37.94 -1.94
CA GLN A 420 2.36 37.33 -3.24
C GLN A 420 1.75 35.93 -3.08
N ALA A 421 2.34 35.09 -2.23
CA ALA A 421 1.82 33.77 -1.86
C ALA A 421 0.39 33.86 -1.32
N ARG A 422 0.11 34.85 -0.47
CA ARG A 422 -1.23 35.07 0.11
C ARG A 422 -2.27 35.47 -0.95
N LYS A 423 -1.88 36.20 -1.99
CA LYS A 423 -2.76 36.53 -3.14
C LYS A 423 -3.05 35.26 -3.97
N ALA A 424 -2.01 34.49 -4.30
CA ALA A 424 -2.13 33.22 -5.02
C ALA A 424 -3.00 32.20 -4.26
N GLN A 425 -2.82 32.11 -2.94
CA GLN A 425 -3.55 31.20 -2.07
C GLN A 425 -5.07 31.38 -2.17
N LYS A 426 -5.56 32.62 -2.21
CA LYS A 426 -7.01 32.91 -2.30
C LYS A 426 -7.64 32.36 -3.58
N ILE A 427 -6.85 32.28 -4.66
CA ILE A 427 -7.25 31.66 -5.93
C ILE A 427 -7.20 30.14 -5.77
N TRP A 428 -6.07 29.62 -5.27
CA TRP A 428 -5.84 28.18 -5.13
C TRP A 428 -6.78 27.49 -4.14
N ALA A 429 -7.24 28.17 -3.09
CA ALA A 429 -8.20 27.65 -2.13
C ALA A 429 -9.51 27.18 -2.79
N LYS A 430 -9.86 27.76 -3.95
CA LYS A 430 -11.04 27.43 -4.76
C LYS A 430 -10.80 26.30 -5.76
N SER A 431 -9.55 25.82 -5.90
CA SER A 431 -9.21 24.71 -6.79
C SER A 431 -9.91 23.41 -6.36
N SER A 432 -10.22 22.56 -7.33
CA SER A 432 -10.79 21.24 -7.07
C SER A 432 -9.72 20.23 -6.69
N PHE A 433 -10.09 19.17 -5.95
CA PHE A 433 -9.18 18.05 -5.70
C PHE A 433 -8.66 17.40 -6.98
N LYS A 434 -9.43 17.41 -8.08
CA LYS A 434 -8.97 16.94 -9.39
C LYS A 434 -7.74 17.72 -9.86
N GLN A 435 -7.77 19.06 -9.77
CA GLN A 435 -6.65 19.92 -10.15
C GLN A 435 -5.44 19.71 -9.24
N ARG A 436 -5.66 19.63 -7.91
CA ARG A 436 -4.58 19.39 -6.93
C ARG A 436 -3.92 18.02 -7.13
N ARG A 437 -4.69 16.98 -7.43
CA ARG A 437 -4.17 15.65 -7.76
C ARG A 437 -3.40 15.63 -9.07
N GLN A 438 -3.82 16.43 -10.07
CA GLN A 438 -3.08 16.52 -11.33
C GLN A 438 -1.69 17.12 -11.12
N PHE A 439 -1.57 18.14 -10.27
CA PHE A 439 -0.28 18.72 -9.89
C PHE A 439 0.66 17.67 -9.29
N LEU A 440 0.16 16.88 -8.33
CA LEU A 440 0.89 15.76 -7.73
C LEU A 440 1.29 14.69 -8.75
N ARG A 441 0.41 14.31 -9.68
CA ARG A 441 0.74 13.32 -10.72
C ARG A 441 1.84 13.79 -11.66
N ILE A 442 1.85 15.08 -12.02
CA ILE A 442 2.89 15.67 -12.86
C ILE A 442 4.24 15.61 -12.14
N LEU A 443 4.27 15.98 -10.86
CA LEU A 443 5.47 15.86 -10.04
C LEU A 443 5.95 14.41 -9.94
N LEU A 444 5.04 13.47 -9.66
CA LEU A 444 5.39 12.04 -9.60
C LEU A 444 5.99 11.54 -10.91
N LYS A 445 5.37 11.90 -12.05
CA LYS A 445 5.88 11.53 -13.37
C LYS A 445 7.28 12.09 -13.60
N TYR A 446 7.49 13.38 -13.34
CA TYR A 446 8.80 14.01 -13.50
C TYR A 446 9.86 13.36 -12.59
N ILE A 447 9.52 13.08 -11.33
CA ILE A 447 10.44 12.41 -10.39
C ILE A 447 10.85 11.05 -10.94
N LEU A 448 9.91 10.24 -11.43
CA LEU A 448 10.20 8.92 -11.97
C LEU A 448 11.05 8.95 -13.24
N GLU A 449 10.81 9.93 -14.12
CA GLU A 449 11.56 10.13 -15.38
C GLU A 449 12.97 10.71 -15.14
N HIS A 450 13.21 11.40 -14.03
CA HIS A 450 14.44 12.15 -13.75
C HIS A 450 15.11 11.83 -12.40
N GLN A 451 14.96 10.59 -11.90
CA GLN A 451 15.50 10.16 -10.60
C GLN A 451 17.01 10.38 -10.49
N ASP A 452 17.76 10.01 -11.53
CA ASP A 452 19.22 10.14 -11.56
C ASP A 452 19.66 11.60 -11.42
N LEU A 453 19.03 12.51 -12.14
CA LEU A 453 19.30 13.96 -12.07
C LEU A 453 19.05 14.51 -10.66
N ILE A 454 17.92 14.17 -10.06
CA ILE A 454 17.56 14.64 -8.71
C ILE A 454 18.56 14.08 -7.68
N CYS A 455 18.94 12.81 -7.81
CA CYS A 455 19.93 12.17 -6.94
C CYS A 455 21.31 12.80 -7.10
N GLU A 456 21.74 13.10 -8.32
CA GLU A 456 23.02 13.73 -8.60
C GLU A 456 23.10 15.12 -7.97
N ILE A 457 22.10 15.97 -8.22
CA ILE A 457 22.02 17.32 -7.65
C ILE A 457 22.01 17.26 -6.11
N SER A 458 21.22 16.34 -5.53
CA SER A 458 21.19 16.15 -4.07
C SER A 458 22.56 15.72 -3.54
N SER A 459 23.24 14.81 -4.24
CA SER A 459 24.54 14.27 -3.84
C SER A 459 25.62 15.34 -3.89
N ARG A 460 25.61 16.19 -4.92
CA ARG A 460 26.54 17.32 -5.07
C ARG A 460 26.39 18.35 -3.97
N ASP A 461 25.16 18.73 -3.62
CA ASP A 461 24.91 19.79 -2.64
C ASP A 461 25.11 19.32 -1.19
N THR A 462 25.04 18.02 -0.93
CA THR A 462 25.02 17.49 0.46
C THR A 462 26.09 16.45 0.78
N GLY A 463 26.83 15.98 -0.22
CA GLY A 463 27.91 15.01 -0.05
C GLY A 463 27.46 13.55 0.05
N LYS A 464 26.15 13.26 0.09
CA LYS A 464 25.61 11.89 0.17
C LYS A 464 25.84 11.09 -1.10
N THR A 465 25.77 9.75 -1.01
CA THR A 465 25.86 8.87 -2.18
C THR A 465 24.56 8.87 -2.99
N MET A 466 24.64 8.49 -4.27
CA MET A 466 23.47 8.34 -5.15
C MET A 466 22.43 7.36 -4.57
N VAL A 467 22.88 6.28 -3.92
CA VAL A 467 21.99 5.30 -3.27
C VAL A 467 21.27 5.93 -2.09
N ASP A 468 21.98 6.69 -1.25
CA ASP A 468 21.38 7.37 -0.10
C ASP A 468 20.42 8.49 -0.54
N ALA A 469 20.75 9.19 -1.64
CA ALA A 469 19.85 10.13 -2.28
C ALA A 469 18.58 9.41 -2.79
N SER A 470 18.71 8.29 -3.48
CA SER A 470 17.55 7.53 -3.97
C SER A 470 16.63 7.08 -2.83
N LEU A 471 17.17 6.52 -1.74
CA LEU A 471 16.36 6.07 -0.61
C LEU A 471 15.71 7.23 0.16
N GLY A 472 16.44 8.35 0.37
CA GLY A 472 15.99 9.44 1.22
C GLY A 472 15.25 10.57 0.51
N GLU A 473 15.54 10.82 -0.76
CA GLU A 473 14.96 11.90 -1.57
C GLU A 473 13.79 11.39 -2.42
N ILE A 474 14.03 10.32 -3.20
CA ILE A 474 13.11 9.86 -4.22
C ILE A 474 12.02 9.00 -3.59
N MET A 475 12.42 7.91 -2.93
CA MET A 475 11.49 6.90 -2.44
C MET A 475 10.48 7.50 -1.45
N THR A 476 10.95 8.28 -0.49
CA THR A 476 10.13 8.98 0.51
C THR A 476 9.14 9.98 -0.11
N THR A 477 9.57 10.72 -1.13
CA THR A 477 8.73 11.71 -1.82
C THR A 477 7.70 11.04 -2.71
N CYS A 478 8.07 9.98 -3.42
CA CYS A 478 7.14 9.16 -4.19
C CYS A 478 6.04 8.59 -3.29
N GLU A 479 6.37 7.98 -2.15
CA GLU A 479 5.39 7.47 -1.20
C GLU A 479 4.46 8.57 -0.68
N LYS A 480 4.99 9.78 -0.41
CA LYS A 480 4.17 10.92 0.04
C LYS A 480 3.14 11.30 -1.01
N ILE A 481 3.58 11.40 -2.27
CA ILE A 481 2.71 11.76 -3.39
C ILE A 481 1.65 10.68 -3.60
N THR A 482 2.06 9.41 -3.63
CA THR A 482 1.14 8.27 -3.79
C THR A 482 0.08 8.26 -2.70
N TRP A 483 0.46 8.40 -1.43
CA TRP A 483 -0.51 8.45 -0.34
C TRP A 483 -1.49 9.63 -0.46
N LEU A 484 -1.02 10.84 -0.81
CA LEU A 484 -1.89 12.00 -1.01
C LEU A 484 -2.84 11.80 -2.20
N LEU A 485 -2.37 11.16 -3.27
CA LEU A 485 -3.20 10.75 -4.38
C LEU A 485 -4.24 9.74 -3.92
N ASP A 486 -3.91 8.72 -3.15
CA ASP A 486 -4.87 7.66 -2.85
C ASP A 486 -5.88 8.07 -1.77
N GLU A 487 -5.40 8.71 -0.70
CA GLU A 487 -6.22 8.97 0.49
C GLU A 487 -6.42 10.44 0.84
N GLY A 488 -5.61 11.36 0.32
CA GLY A 488 -5.58 12.74 0.81
C GLY A 488 -6.95 13.42 0.78
N GLU A 489 -7.73 13.24 -0.30
CA GLU A 489 -9.07 13.84 -0.43
C GLU A 489 -10.04 13.28 0.63
N LYS A 490 -9.99 11.97 0.89
CA LYS A 490 -10.85 11.30 1.89
C LYS A 490 -10.70 11.95 3.25
N TRP A 491 -9.46 12.26 3.63
CA TRP A 491 -9.14 12.82 4.95
C TRP A 491 -9.43 14.32 5.10
N LEU A 492 -9.73 15.02 4.00
CA LEU A 492 -10.16 16.42 4.00
C LEU A 492 -11.68 16.60 3.82
N LYS A 493 -12.44 15.50 3.67
CA LYS A 493 -13.91 15.55 3.66
C LYS A 493 -14.48 15.83 5.06
N PRO A 494 -15.68 16.45 5.15
CA PRO A 494 -16.33 16.66 6.44
C PRO A 494 -16.60 15.34 7.18
N GLU A 495 -16.29 15.32 8.48
CA GLU A 495 -16.53 14.17 9.35
C GLU A 495 -17.77 14.39 10.20
N TYR A 496 -18.77 13.52 10.08
CA TYR A 496 -19.98 13.60 10.89
C TYR A 496 -19.78 13.01 12.28
N ARG A 497 -20.26 13.71 13.30
CA ARG A 497 -20.13 13.33 14.71
C ARG A 497 -21.51 13.23 15.36
N SER A 498 -21.62 12.39 16.39
CA SER A 498 -22.85 12.28 17.18
C SER A 498 -23.12 13.59 17.91
N CYS A 499 -24.37 14.07 17.84
CA CYS A 499 -24.82 15.24 18.62
C CYS A 499 -25.27 14.86 20.03
N GLY A 500 -25.34 13.56 20.35
CA GLY A 500 -25.97 13.08 21.58
C GLY A 500 -27.50 13.21 21.57
N ARG A 501 -28.14 12.75 22.66
CA ARG A 501 -29.60 12.66 22.77
C ARG A 501 -30.29 14.02 22.83
N SER A 502 -29.74 14.96 23.60
CA SER A 502 -30.29 16.32 23.76
C SER A 502 -30.35 17.11 22.45
N MET A 503 -29.47 16.78 21.51
CA MET A 503 -29.34 17.45 20.22
C MET A 503 -29.66 16.52 19.05
N LEU A 504 -30.58 15.56 19.21
CA LEU A 504 -31.02 14.64 18.14
C LEU A 504 -31.56 15.36 16.89
N HIS A 505 -32.11 16.57 17.08
CA HIS A 505 -32.57 17.47 16.03
C HIS A 505 -31.45 18.22 15.30
N LYS A 506 -30.19 17.98 15.68
CA LYS A 506 -29.01 18.59 15.06
C LYS A 506 -28.24 17.59 14.20
N LYS A 507 -27.38 18.15 13.34
CA LYS A 507 -26.34 17.44 12.60
C LYS A 507 -25.02 18.15 12.87
N ALA A 508 -24.05 17.43 13.42
CA ALA A 508 -22.72 17.94 13.73
C ALA A 508 -21.71 17.37 12.74
N LYS A 509 -20.84 18.23 12.22
CA LYS A 509 -19.72 17.86 11.35
C LYS A 509 -18.47 18.66 11.68
N VAL A 510 -17.32 18.07 11.42
CA VAL A 510 -16.02 18.72 11.46
C VAL A 510 -15.57 18.95 10.02
N GLU A 511 -15.21 20.18 9.67
CA GLU A 511 -14.78 20.58 8.33
C GLU A 511 -13.32 21.05 8.36
N PHE A 512 -12.61 20.85 7.25
CA PHE A 512 -11.20 21.19 7.11
C PHE A 512 -11.02 22.23 6.01
N TYR A 513 -10.49 23.40 6.37
CA TYR A 513 -10.24 24.52 5.45
C TYR A 513 -8.74 24.85 5.42
N PRO A 514 -8.18 25.34 4.31
CA PRO A 514 -6.79 25.80 4.31
C PRO A 514 -6.58 26.94 5.32
N LEU A 515 -5.41 26.99 5.96
CA LEU A 515 -5.00 28.04 6.89
C LEU A 515 -4.67 29.35 6.18
N GLY A 516 -4.04 29.28 5.01
CA GLY A 516 -3.50 30.43 4.29
C GLY A 516 -2.11 30.14 3.75
N VAL A 517 -1.12 30.93 4.14
CA VAL A 517 0.29 30.73 3.79
C VAL A 517 0.98 29.90 4.87
N ILE A 518 1.50 28.74 4.49
CA ILE A 518 2.34 27.91 5.34
C ILE A 518 3.79 28.27 5.06
N GLY A 519 4.51 28.71 6.10
CA GLY A 519 5.96 28.84 6.06
C GLY A 519 6.62 27.51 6.41
N ALA A 520 7.65 27.13 5.68
CA ALA A 520 8.49 25.99 6.03
C ALA A 520 9.95 26.43 6.13
N ILE A 521 10.65 26.02 7.18
CA ILE A 521 12.10 26.19 7.32
C ILE A 521 12.69 24.78 7.39
N VAL A 522 13.52 24.43 6.40
CA VAL A 522 13.85 23.03 6.11
C VAL A 522 15.36 22.80 6.07
N SER A 523 15.80 21.63 6.55
CA SER A 523 17.21 21.26 6.69
C SER A 523 17.85 20.76 5.38
N TRP A 524 19.17 20.69 5.38
CA TRP A 524 20.03 20.34 4.25
C TRP A 524 20.24 18.84 4.03
N ASN A 525 19.84 17.98 4.97
CA ASN A 525 20.21 16.57 4.93
C ASN A 525 19.52 15.78 3.82
N TYR A 526 18.26 16.10 3.51
CA TYR A 526 17.54 15.56 2.35
C TYR A 526 16.79 16.67 1.60
N PRO A 527 17.47 17.56 0.85
CA PRO A 527 16.89 18.82 0.43
C PRO A 527 15.71 18.70 -0.52
N PHE A 528 15.70 17.69 -1.41
CA PHE A 528 14.57 17.48 -2.30
C PHE A 528 13.34 17.08 -1.48
N HIS A 529 13.46 16.04 -0.66
CA HIS A 529 12.36 15.59 0.18
C HIS A 529 11.90 16.66 1.17
N ASN A 530 12.85 17.36 1.81
CA ASN A 530 12.57 18.37 2.81
C ASN A 530 11.85 19.60 2.23
N VAL A 531 12.08 19.95 0.97
CA VAL A 531 11.30 20.97 0.24
C VAL A 531 9.91 20.41 -0.10
N PHE A 532 9.85 19.22 -0.70
CA PHE A 532 8.62 18.69 -1.26
C PHE A 532 7.61 18.27 -0.21
N ASN A 533 8.04 17.63 0.87
CA ASN A 533 7.15 17.07 1.88
C ASN A 533 6.18 18.09 2.52
N PRO A 534 6.63 19.24 3.08
CA PRO A 534 5.71 20.27 3.58
C PRO A 534 4.90 20.93 2.45
N MET A 535 5.51 21.12 1.26
CA MET A 535 4.85 21.71 0.09
C MET A 535 3.67 20.87 -0.38
N LEU A 536 3.85 19.56 -0.53
CA LEU A 536 2.85 18.63 -1.02
C LEU A 536 1.60 18.65 -0.12
N ALA A 537 1.77 18.60 1.20
CA ALA A 537 0.67 18.68 2.14
C ALA A 537 -0.04 20.05 2.11
N ALA A 538 0.74 21.15 2.04
CA ALA A 538 0.21 22.51 1.98
C ALA A 538 -0.63 22.75 0.71
N ILE A 539 -0.08 22.45 -0.46
CA ILE A 539 -0.75 22.67 -1.75
C ILE A 539 -1.96 21.76 -1.90
N PHE A 540 -1.87 20.50 -1.46
CA PHE A 540 -2.99 19.57 -1.52
C PHE A 540 -4.19 20.01 -0.64
N SER A 541 -3.91 20.57 0.54
CA SER A 541 -4.94 21.13 1.43
C SER A 541 -5.48 22.50 0.99
N GLY A 542 -4.86 23.14 -0.01
CA GLY A 542 -5.31 24.41 -0.58
C GLY A 542 -4.62 25.66 -0.01
N ASN A 543 -3.48 25.47 0.63
CA ASN A 543 -2.61 26.54 1.13
C ASN A 543 -1.64 27.01 0.04
N ALA A 544 -0.98 28.14 0.29
CA ALA A 544 0.27 28.50 -0.37
C ALA A 544 1.46 28.11 0.52
N ALA A 545 2.65 28.00 -0.05
CA ALA A 545 3.87 27.65 0.70
C ALA A 545 5.01 28.63 0.44
N VAL A 546 5.71 29.06 1.50
CA VAL A 546 6.98 29.80 1.40
C VAL A 546 8.03 29.05 2.18
N ILE A 547 9.05 28.55 1.48
CA ILE A 547 9.98 27.55 1.99
C ILE A 547 11.37 28.18 2.05
N LYS A 548 11.89 28.41 3.26
CA LYS A 548 13.29 28.79 3.46
C LYS A 548 14.14 27.53 3.57
N VAL A 549 14.97 27.32 2.56
CA VAL A 549 15.94 26.22 2.54
C VAL A 549 17.18 26.58 3.35
N SER A 550 17.86 25.57 3.88
CA SER A 550 19.17 25.72 4.51
C SER A 550 20.15 26.36 3.53
N GLU A 551 21.02 27.23 4.05
CA GLU A 551 22.12 27.85 3.29
C GLU A 551 23.02 26.79 2.64
N HIS A 552 23.22 25.66 3.31
CA HIS A 552 23.99 24.51 2.81
C HIS A 552 23.27 23.64 1.75
N ALA A 553 22.01 23.93 1.43
CA ALA A 553 21.28 23.23 0.37
C ALA A 553 20.49 24.17 -0.54
N SER A 554 20.98 25.42 -0.65
CA SER A 554 20.31 26.46 -1.42
C SER A 554 20.44 26.25 -2.92
N TRP A 555 21.54 25.64 -3.39
CA TRP A 555 21.79 25.38 -4.80
C TRP A 555 20.80 24.37 -5.38
N SER A 556 20.68 23.20 -4.74
CA SER A 556 19.69 22.19 -5.12
C SER A 556 18.26 22.69 -4.93
N GLY A 557 17.98 23.37 -3.81
CA GLY A 557 16.66 23.93 -3.51
C GLY A 557 16.15 24.90 -4.59
N CYS A 558 17.01 25.80 -5.08
CA CYS A 558 16.65 26.73 -6.15
C CYS A 558 16.43 26.05 -7.50
N PHE A 559 17.16 24.97 -7.81
CA PHE A 559 16.85 24.14 -8.98
C PHE A 559 15.48 23.44 -8.83
N TYR A 560 15.21 22.86 -7.67
CA TYR A 560 13.93 22.19 -7.40
C TYR A 560 12.72 23.12 -7.49
N PHE A 561 12.92 24.42 -7.25
CA PHE A 561 11.89 25.42 -7.48
C PHE A 561 11.40 25.44 -8.93
N ARG A 562 12.30 25.25 -9.91
CA ARG A 562 11.96 25.23 -11.34
C ARG A 562 11.00 24.09 -11.68
N ILE A 563 11.22 22.91 -11.07
CA ILE A 563 10.33 21.75 -11.20
C ILE A 563 8.92 22.10 -10.69
N ILE A 564 8.84 22.74 -9.52
CA ILE A 564 7.57 23.17 -8.92
C ILE A 564 6.87 24.19 -9.83
N GLN A 565 7.59 25.20 -10.34
CA GLN A 565 7.02 26.22 -11.22
C GLN A 565 6.47 25.61 -12.51
N ALA A 566 7.22 24.72 -13.16
CA ALA A 566 6.77 24.03 -14.37
C ALA A 566 5.51 23.19 -14.11
N ALA A 567 5.45 22.47 -12.98
CA ALA A 567 4.27 21.71 -12.60
C ALA A 567 3.05 22.58 -12.26
N LEU A 568 3.25 23.73 -11.61
CA LEU A 568 2.18 24.70 -11.32
C LEU A 568 1.60 25.28 -12.62
N ALA A 569 2.46 25.68 -13.55
CA ALA A 569 2.06 26.17 -14.87
C ALA A 569 1.25 25.12 -15.65
N ALA A 570 1.68 23.86 -15.63
CA ALA A 570 1.02 22.76 -16.33
C ALA A 570 -0.41 22.46 -15.83
N VAL A 571 -0.76 22.87 -14.61
CA VAL A 571 -2.14 22.74 -14.06
C VAL A 571 -2.91 24.06 -14.03
N GLY A 572 -2.34 25.15 -14.55
CA GLY A 572 -2.93 26.49 -14.47
C GLY A 572 -3.09 26.99 -13.03
N ALA A 573 -2.18 26.60 -12.13
CA ALA A 573 -2.11 27.18 -10.79
C ALA A 573 -1.45 28.56 -10.85
N PRO A 574 -1.70 29.45 -9.86
CA PRO A 574 -1.01 30.74 -9.81
C PRO A 574 0.51 30.57 -9.62
N ASP A 575 1.32 31.31 -10.38
CA ASP A 575 2.79 31.18 -10.39
C ASP A 575 3.42 31.36 -8.99
N ASN A 576 2.89 32.31 -8.22
CA ASN A 576 3.37 32.65 -6.88
C ASN A 576 2.74 31.77 -5.78
N LEU A 577 2.24 30.58 -6.09
CA LEU A 577 1.63 29.70 -5.08
C LEU A 577 2.68 29.08 -4.14
N VAL A 578 3.87 28.82 -4.66
CA VAL A 578 5.02 28.32 -3.90
C VAL A 578 6.18 29.27 -4.12
N HIS A 579 6.94 29.53 -3.05
CA HIS A 579 8.23 30.23 -3.14
C HIS A 579 9.30 29.41 -2.41
N ILE A 580 10.49 29.32 -3.00
CA ILE A 580 11.71 28.89 -2.32
C ILE A 580 12.57 30.13 -2.10
N ILE A 581 12.96 30.38 -0.85
CA ILE A 581 13.74 31.54 -0.44
C ILE A 581 15.03 31.12 0.24
N THR A 582 16.08 31.92 0.04
CA THR A 582 17.43 31.70 0.55
C THR A 582 17.82 32.82 1.51
N GLY A 583 18.68 32.52 2.49
CA GLY A 583 19.22 33.50 3.43
C GLY A 583 19.47 32.89 4.81
N PHE A 584 19.74 33.74 5.79
CA PHE A 584 20.21 33.30 7.12
C PHE A 584 19.11 33.40 8.20
N ALA A 585 19.49 33.68 9.44
CA ALA A 585 18.59 33.69 10.58
C ALA A 585 17.51 34.76 10.43
N GLU A 586 17.85 35.95 9.94
CA GLU A 586 16.96 37.09 9.75
C GLU A 586 15.85 36.78 8.75
N THR A 587 16.19 36.11 7.65
CA THR A 587 15.23 35.61 6.65
C THR A 587 14.24 34.64 7.29
N GLY A 588 14.73 33.72 8.11
CA GLY A 588 13.89 32.77 8.85
C GLY A 588 12.96 33.45 9.86
N GLN A 589 13.48 34.41 10.64
CA GLN A 589 12.67 35.18 11.60
C GLN A 589 11.59 36.00 10.89
N ALA A 590 11.91 36.62 9.76
CA ALA A 590 10.96 37.36 8.95
C ALA A 590 9.84 36.46 8.42
N LEU A 591 10.20 35.25 7.97
CA LEU A 591 9.23 34.24 7.52
C LEU A 591 8.26 33.86 8.64
N VAL A 592 8.78 33.48 9.82
CA VAL A 592 7.97 33.14 11.00
C VAL A 592 7.00 34.26 11.37
N SER A 593 7.40 35.51 11.20
CA SER A 593 6.57 36.68 11.55
C SER A 593 5.42 36.96 10.56
N SER A 594 5.44 36.37 9.38
CA SER A 594 4.62 36.83 8.24
C SER A 594 3.58 35.80 7.75
N VAL A 595 3.76 34.54 8.09
CA VAL A 595 2.92 33.41 7.64
C VAL A 595 1.81 33.06 8.63
N ASP A 596 0.91 32.15 8.25
CA ASP A 596 -0.22 31.72 9.10
C ASP A 596 0.08 30.44 9.90
N LYS A 597 1.14 29.73 9.55
CA LYS A 597 1.66 28.53 10.25
C LYS A 597 3.13 28.32 9.88
N ILE A 598 3.93 27.80 10.81
CA ILE A 598 5.30 27.35 10.55
C ILE A 598 5.43 25.83 10.69
N ILE A 599 6.12 25.20 9.74
CA ILE A 599 6.69 23.87 9.85
C ILE A 599 8.21 24.03 9.89
N PHE A 600 8.86 23.50 10.92
CA PHE A 600 10.30 23.57 11.06
C PHE A 600 10.90 22.18 11.24
N VAL A 601 11.93 21.89 10.44
CA VAL A 601 12.76 20.69 10.56
C VAL A 601 14.19 21.14 10.85
N GLY A 602 14.74 20.74 12.00
CA GLY A 602 16.10 21.14 12.38
C GLY A 602 16.46 20.89 13.85
N SER A 603 17.31 21.73 14.44
CA SER A 603 17.83 21.50 15.79
C SER A 603 16.90 22.05 16.90
N PRO A 604 16.89 21.46 18.10
CA PRO A 604 16.08 21.96 19.22
C PRO A 604 16.40 23.40 19.64
N GLY A 605 17.65 23.84 19.47
CA GLY A 605 18.06 25.21 19.73
C GLY A 605 17.31 26.21 18.84
N VAL A 606 17.25 25.94 17.54
CA VAL A 606 16.51 26.77 16.58
C VAL A 606 15.00 26.62 16.74
N GLY A 607 14.51 25.42 17.07
CA GLY A 607 13.09 25.19 17.37
C GLY A 607 12.57 26.10 18.48
N ARG A 608 13.33 26.29 19.57
CA ARG A 608 13.00 27.24 20.64
C ARG A 608 12.95 28.69 20.15
N MET A 609 13.90 29.10 19.29
CA MET A 609 13.89 30.44 18.70
C MET A 609 12.65 30.67 17.83
N ILE A 610 12.23 29.66 17.06
CA ILE A 610 11.02 29.72 16.24
C ILE A 610 9.77 29.84 17.11
N MET A 611 9.66 29.06 18.19
CA MET A 611 8.53 29.16 19.13
C MET A 611 8.42 30.55 19.75
N ASN A 612 9.55 31.09 20.23
CA ASN A 612 9.59 32.42 20.81
C ASN A 612 9.06 33.44 19.81
N ARG A 613 9.51 33.36 18.54
CA ARG A 613 9.08 34.29 17.51
C ARG A 613 7.63 34.09 17.07
N ALA A 614 7.16 32.85 16.95
CA ALA A 614 5.79 32.51 16.58
C ALA A 614 4.77 32.97 17.63
N SER A 615 5.19 33.10 18.89
CA SER A 615 4.34 33.59 19.97
C SER A 615 3.92 35.06 19.80
N ASP A 616 4.72 35.87 19.09
CA ASP A 616 4.40 37.29 18.83
C ASP A 616 3.11 37.46 18.01
N THR A 617 2.81 36.50 17.11
CA THR A 617 1.65 36.52 16.21
C THR A 617 0.66 35.39 16.46
N LEU A 618 0.91 34.55 17.48
CA LEU A 618 0.08 33.41 17.88
C LEU A 618 -0.16 32.39 16.75
N ILE A 619 0.83 32.19 15.88
CA ILE A 619 0.72 31.20 14.80
C ILE A 619 1.07 29.80 15.30
N PRO A 620 0.38 28.75 14.82
CA PRO A 620 0.72 27.38 15.15
C PRO A 620 2.09 26.99 14.56
N VAL A 621 2.84 26.18 15.30
CA VAL A 621 4.12 25.60 14.85
C VAL A 621 4.05 24.07 14.87
N THR A 622 4.63 23.44 13.86
CA THR A 622 4.99 22.02 13.87
C THR A 622 6.51 21.95 13.92
N LEU A 623 7.06 21.29 14.94
CA LEU A 623 8.50 21.20 15.14
C LEU A 623 8.95 19.75 15.08
N GLU A 624 9.88 19.50 14.18
CA GLU A 624 10.52 18.21 13.96
C GLU A 624 11.99 18.37 14.19
N LEU A 625 12.39 17.90 15.36
CA LEU A 625 13.70 18.17 15.87
C LEU A 625 14.48 16.86 15.98
N GLY A 626 15.80 17.01 16.04
CA GLY A 626 16.75 15.90 16.11
C GLY A 626 16.42 14.79 17.11
N GLY A 627 17.09 13.66 16.94
CA GLY A 627 16.83 12.42 17.66
C GLY A 627 18.05 11.94 18.45
N LYS A 628 17.79 10.98 19.34
CA LYS A 628 18.82 10.10 19.90
C LYS A 628 18.25 8.69 19.94
N ASP A 629 17.79 8.26 18.78
CA ASP A 629 16.88 7.13 18.63
C ASP A 629 17.56 5.83 19.05
N ALA A 630 16.83 5.03 19.81
CA ALA A 630 17.31 3.78 20.35
C ALA A 630 17.12 2.65 19.33
N PHE A 631 18.15 1.83 19.16
CA PHE A 631 18.15 0.61 18.37
C PHE A 631 18.42 -0.57 19.29
N ILE A 632 17.37 -1.33 19.61
CA ILE A 632 17.39 -2.39 20.62
C ILE A 632 17.43 -3.76 19.93
N VAL A 633 18.39 -4.60 20.30
CA VAL A 633 18.56 -5.94 19.74
C VAL A 633 18.51 -6.98 20.87
N CYS A 634 17.42 -7.75 20.92
CA CYS A 634 17.27 -8.89 21.81
C CYS A 634 18.08 -10.10 21.31
N GLU A 635 18.30 -11.08 22.17
CA GLU A 635 19.14 -12.26 21.92
C GLU A 635 18.55 -13.27 20.94
N ASP A 636 17.25 -13.24 20.69
CA ASP A 636 16.51 -14.23 19.92
C ASP A 636 16.34 -13.85 18.43
N VAL A 637 17.12 -12.89 17.94
CA VAL A 637 17.03 -12.37 16.56
C VAL A 637 17.84 -13.18 15.55
N ASP A 638 17.46 -13.06 14.27
CA ASP A 638 18.34 -13.40 13.16
C ASP A 638 19.48 -12.37 13.04
N LEU A 639 20.57 -12.65 13.76
CA LEU A 639 21.66 -11.71 13.99
C LEU A 639 22.31 -11.16 12.70
N PRO A 640 22.67 -11.97 11.68
CA PRO A 640 23.26 -11.46 10.45
C PRO A 640 22.40 -10.42 9.72
N SER A 641 21.08 -10.63 9.68
CA SER A 641 20.14 -9.70 9.04
C SER A 641 20.03 -8.40 9.83
N VAL A 642 19.90 -8.49 11.16
CA VAL A 642 19.82 -7.30 12.03
C VAL A 642 21.11 -6.48 12.01
N VAL A 643 22.27 -7.11 11.88
CA VAL A 643 23.56 -6.40 11.76
C VAL A 643 23.59 -5.50 10.52
N GLN A 644 23.08 -5.96 9.37
CA GLN A 644 23.02 -5.13 8.15
C GLN A 644 22.10 -3.92 8.34
N VAL A 645 20.94 -4.14 8.97
CA VAL A 645 20.00 -3.06 9.29
C VAL A 645 20.65 -2.06 10.26
N ALA A 646 21.36 -2.52 11.28
CA ALA A 646 22.04 -1.66 12.25
C ALA A 646 23.12 -0.78 11.59
N VAL A 647 23.91 -1.33 10.67
CA VAL A 647 24.92 -0.57 9.92
C VAL A 647 24.26 0.48 9.03
N ARG A 648 23.20 0.12 8.29
CA ARG A 648 22.44 1.08 7.47
C ARG A 648 21.82 2.19 8.33
N ALA A 649 21.26 1.83 9.48
CA ALA A 649 20.61 2.75 10.40
C ALA A 649 21.55 3.82 10.96
N ALA A 650 22.85 3.50 11.10
CA ALA A 650 23.86 4.44 11.57
C ALA A 650 24.54 5.24 10.46
N LEU A 651 24.66 4.67 9.25
CA LEU A 651 25.55 5.19 8.21
C LEU A 651 24.84 5.79 7.00
N GLN A 652 23.54 5.56 6.82
CA GLN A 652 22.82 6.17 5.70
C GLN A 652 22.98 7.69 5.71
N SER A 653 23.42 8.26 4.59
CA SER A 653 23.76 9.67 4.43
C SER A 653 24.85 10.13 5.43
N SER A 654 25.84 9.26 5.67
CA SER A 654 26.90 9.46 6.67
C SER A 654 26.35 9.71 8.08
N GLY A 655 25.23 9.09 8.43
CA GLY A 655 24.54 9.26 9.72
C GLY A 655 23.79 10.57 9.88
N GLN A 656 23.69 11.40 8.84
CA GLN A 656 22.99 12.68 8.84
C GLN A 656 21.49 12.47 8.57
N ASN A 657 20.84 11.66 9.41
CA ASN A 657 19.44 11.28 9.28
C ASN A 657 18.71 11.42 10.61
N CYS A 658 17.61 12.18 10.66
CA CYS A 658 16.85 12.37 11.90
C CYS A 658 16.24 11.06 12.39
N ALA A 659 15.78 10.19 11.50
CA ALA A 659 15.30 8.84 11.83
C ALA A 659 16.45 7.82 12.00
N GLY A 660 17.70 8.27 12.00
CA GLY A 660 18.91 7.46 12.16
C GLY A 660 19.02 6.87 13.57
N ALA A 661 19.60 5.66 13.68
CA ALA A 661 19.88 5.06 14.97
C ALA A 661 21.13 5.66 15.59
N GLU A 662 21.01 6.14 16.83
CA GLU A 662 22.05 6.92 17.51
C GLU A 662 22.52 6.26 18.82
N ARG A 663 21.77 5.29 19.36
CA ARG A 663 22.14 4.49 20.53
C ARG A 663 21.79 3.02 20.30
N PHE A 664 22.80 2.17 20.28
CA PHE A 664 22.61 0.74 20.06
C PHE A 664 22.65 0.00 21.40
N TYR A 665 21.55 -0.66 21.76
CA TYR A 665 21.45 -1.50 22.94
C TYR A 665 21.34 -2.95 22.50
N VAL A 666 22.30 -3.78 22.91
CA VAL A 666 22.38 -5.17 22.47
C VAL A 666 22.40 -6.09 23.68
N HIS A 667 21.57 -7.13 23.66
CA HIS A 667 21.47 -8.08 24.76
C HIS A 667 22.82 -8.75 25.02
N LYS A 668 23.18 -8.90 26.30
CA LYS A 668 24.49 -9.39 26.75
C LYS A 668 24.94 -10.70 26.07
N ASP A 669 23.99 -11.60 25.79
CA ASP A 669 24.26 -12.95 25.27
C ASP A 669 24.74 -12.96 23.81
N ILE A 670 24.36 -11.95 23.03
CA ILE A 670 24.74 -11.81 21.62
C ILE A 670 25.72 -10.65 21.36
N TYR A 671 26.01 -9.84 22.39
CA TYR A 671 26.80 -8.61 22.25
C TYR A 671 28.12 -8.81 21.53
N SER A 672 28.94 -9.78 21.99
CA SER A 672 30.29 -9.99 21.43
C SER A 672 30.24 -10.37 19.96
N THR A 673 29.27 -11.19 19.57
CA THR A 673 29.05 -11.62 18.19
C THR A 673 28.54 -10.46 17.33
N PHE A 674 27.58 -9.68 17.84
CA PHE A 674 27.05 -8.49 17.16
C PHE A 674 28.16 -7.48 16.87
N VAL A 675 28.95 -7.11 17.89
CA VAL A 675 30.07 -6.16 17.75
C VAL A 675 31.08 -6.66 16.72
N SER A 676 31.47 -7.94 16.79
CA SER A 676 32.43 -8.52 15.85
C SER A 676 31.94 -8.44 14.40
N GLN A 677 30.67 -8.75 14.14
CA GLN A 677 30.10 -8.66 12.79
C GLN A 677 29.96 -7.22 12.30
N VAL A 678 29.50 -6.30 13.16
CA VAL A 678 29.43 -4.86 12.82
C VAL A 678 30.82 -4.32 12.50
N VAL A 679 31.83 -4.60 13.33
CA VAL A 679 33.21 -4.15 13.11
C VAL A 679 33.78 -4.70 11.79
N LYS A 680 33.46 -5.95 11.44
CA LYS A 680 33.87 -6.54 10.16
C LYS A 680 33.33 -5.75 8.97
N ILE A 681 32.05 -5.38 8.99
CA ILE A 681 31.41 -4.58 7.92
C ILE A 681 31.97 -3.16 7.91
N ILE A 682 32.08 -2.52 9.07
CA ILE A 682 32.59 -1.14 9.19
C ILE A 682 34.00 -1.02 8.60
N LYS A 683 34.87 -2.01 8.85
CA LYS A 683 36.23 -2.02 8.28
C LYS A 683 36.26 -2.22 6.75
N SER A 684 35.21 -2.79 6.15
CA SER A 684 35.12 -2.91 4.69
C SER A 684 34.49 -1.70 4.00
N ILE A 685 33.91 -0.75 4.76
CA ILE A 685 33.27 0.44 4.20
C ILE A 685 34.33 1.43 3.72
N SER A 686 34.14 1.86 2.47
CA SER A 686 34.95 2.88 1.80
C SER A 686 34.21 4.22 1.79
N VAL A 687 34.90 5.28 2.23
CA VAL A 687 34.37 6.64 2.27
C VAL A 687 35.03 7.48 1.18
N GLY A 688 34.25 8.23 0.40
CA GLY A 688 34.80 9.12 -0.63
C GLY A 688 33.76 9.93 -1.40
N PRO A 689 34.19 10.70 -2.42
CA PRO A 689 33.31 11.59 -3.16
C PRO A 689 32.26 10.83 -3.98
N PRO A 690 30.96 11.12 -3.82
CA PRO A 690 29.87 10.27 -4.29
C PRO A 690 29.77 10.13 -5.81
N LEU A 691 30.35 11.07 -6.58
CA LEU A 691 30.33 11.07 -8.04
C LEU A 691 31.68 10.70 -8.68
N SER A 692 32.75 10.55 -7.89
CA SER A 692 34.10 10.28 -8.41
C SER A 692 34.46 8.79 -8.42
N GLY A 693 33.61 7.92 -7.89
CA GLY A 693 33.84 6.48 -7.83
C GLY A 693 32.75 5.74 -7.06
N ARG A 694 32.92 4.42 -6.93
CA ARG A 694 32.03 3.57 -6.14
C ARG A 694 32.47 3.62 -4.67
N TYR A 695 31.80 4.45 -3.88
CA TYR A 695 31.98 4.54 -2.44
C TYR A 695 30.70 4.13 -1.71
N ASP A 696 30.87 3.55 -0.52
CA ASP A 696 29.75 3.09 0.31
C ASP A 696 29.14 4.24 1.14
N MET A 697 29.95 5.27 1.43
CA MET A 697 29.55 6.42 2.25
C MET A 697 30.18 7.71 1.72
N GLY A 698 29.42 8.81 1.81
CA GLY A 698 29.79 10.12 1.28
C GLY A 698 30.40 11.08 2.32
N ALA A 699 30.48 12.36 1.97
CA ALA A 699 30.95 13.42 2.85
C ALA A 699 29.86 13.86 3.86
N ILE A 700 30.31 14.47 4.95
CA ILE A 700 29.46 15.27 5.85
C ILE A 700 29.27 16.63 5.19
N CYS A 701 28.05 17.19 5.26
CA CYS A 701 27.71 18.41 4.54
C CYS A 701 28.39 19.67 5.11
N MET A 702 28.60 19.71 6.43
CA MET A 702 29.16 20.86 7.15
C MET A 702 30.57 20.57 7.67
N ILE A 703 31.53 21.45 7.37
CA ILE A 703 32.93 21.27 7.76
C ILE A 703 33.12 21.30 9.29
N GLU A 704 32.42 22.18 10.00
CA GLU A 704 32.53 22.31 11.46
C GLU A 704 31.97 21.08 12.20
N HIS A 705 31.17 20.25 11.53
CA HIS A 705 30.52 19.11 12.15
C HIS A 705 31.50 17.96 12.39
N SER A 706 32.53 17.78 11.56
CA SER A 706 33.60 16.80 11.77
C SER A 706 34.32 17.01 13.12
N GLU A 707 34.60 18.27 13.48
CA GLU A 707 35.22 18.62 14.77
C GLU A 707 34.30 18.27 15.95
N LYS A 708 32.99 18.56 15.83
CA LYS A 708 31.99 18.17 16.82
C LYS A 708 31.98 16.65 17.03
N LEU A 709 31.96 15.86 15.95
CA LEU A 709 31.98 14.40 16.03
C LEU A 709 33.24 13.88 16.71
N GLN A 710 34.42 14.41 16.36
CA GLN A 710 35.68 14.02 16.98
C GLN A 710 35.71 14.37 18.47
N ASN A 711 35.14 15.50 18.87
CA ASN A 711 35.00 15.87 20.28
C ASN A 711 34.08 14.93 21.07
N LEU A 712 32.99 14.43 20.47
CA LEU A 712 32.13 13.42 21.09
C LEU A 712 32.85 12.08 21.26
N VAL A 713 33.67 11.68 20.28
CA VAL A 713 34.51 10.48 20.38
C VAL A 713 35.56 10.63 21.48
N ASN A 714 36.25 11.77 21.54
CA ASN A 714 37.26 12.04 22.57
C ASN A 714 36.64 12.00 23.98
N ASP A 715 35.50 12.66 24.21
CA ASP A 715 34.80 12.61 25.51
C ASP A 715 34.44 11.16 25.91
N ALA A 716 34.02 10.33 24.96
CA ALA A 716 33.69 8.94 25.24
C ALA A 716 34.95 8.13 25.62
N VAL A 717 36.04 8.28 24.86
CA VAL A 717 37.31 7.57 25.11
C VAL A 717 37.93 7.99 26.44
N ASP A 718 37.93 9.30 26.74
CA ASP A 718 38.42 9.83 28.02
C ASP A 718 37.64 9.30 29.23
N LYS A 719 36.38 8.90 29.02
CA LYS A 719 35.50 8.28 30.02
C LYS A 719 35.48 6.75 29.97
N GLY A 720 36.38 6.13 29.20
CA GLY A 720 36.60 4.68 29.18
C GLY A 720 35.91 3.92 28.04
N ALA A 721 35.37 4.59 27.02
CA ALA A 721 34.93 3.93 25.80
C ALA A 721 36.13 3.48 24.95
N GLU A 722 35.92 2.48 24.10
CA GLU A 722 36.94 1.96 23.19
C GLU A 722 36.46 2.05 21.74
N ILE A 723 37.37 2.40 20.84
CA ILE A 723 37.13 2.34 19.39
C ILE A 723 37.35 0.91 18.92
N ALA A 724 36.26 0.16 18.73
CA ALA A 724 36.33 -1.25 18.30
C ALA A 724 36.64 -1.41 16.80
N GLY A 725 36.30 -0.41 15.99
CA GLY A 725 36.53 -0.43 14.55
C GLY A 725 36.30 0.92 13.89
N ARG A 726 37.03 1.18 12.82
CA ARG A 726 36.84 2.32 11.92
C ARG A 726 36.88 1.86 10.47
N GLY A 727 36.10 2.52 9.62
CA GLY A 727 36.21 2.38 8.16
C GLY A 727 37.44 3.09 7.61
N SER A 728 37.60 3.02 6.29
CA SER A 728 38.74 3.58 5.58
C SER A 728 38.32 4.68 4.62
N PHE A 729 39.20 5.66 4.43
CA PHE A 729 39.05 6.64 3.36
C PHE A 729 39.59 6.06 2.06
N GLY A 730 38.91 6.34 0.95
CA GLY A 730 39.46 6.11 -0.38
C GLY A 730 40.53 7.14 -0.74
N HIS A 731 40.83 7.24 -2.03
CA HIS A 731 41.68 8.31 -2.53
C HIS A 731 40.91 9.64 -2.49
N LEU A 732 41.20 10.47 -1.48
CA LEU A 732 40.64 11.81 -1.34
C LEU A 732 41.56 12.83 -2.02
N GLY A 733 41.00 13.83 -2.69
CA GLY A 733 41.77 14.99 -3.16
C GLY A 733 42.28 15.83 -1.98
N GLU A 734 43.42 16.52 -2.14
CA GLU A 734 44.08 17.28 -1.07
C GLU A 734 43.17 18.34 -0.42
N ASP A 735 42.22 18.92 -1.17
CA ASP A 735 41.30 19.96 -0.70
C ASP A 735 40.02 19.44 -0.01
N ALA A 736 39.75 18.12 -0.06
CA ALA A 736 38.48 17.54 0.38
C ALA A 736 38.53 16.87 1.77
N VAL A 737 39.69 16.88 2.43
CA VAL A 737 39.99 15.99 3.57
C VAL A 737 39.11 16.25 4.81
N ASP A 738 38.73 17.50 5.09
CA ASP A 738 38.11 17.87 6.38
C ASP A 738 36.60 17.57 6.50
N GLN A 739 35.93 17.21 5.39
CA GLN A 739 34.50 16.90 5.37
C GLN A 739 34.18 15.40 5.41
N PHE A 740 35.20 14.54 5.51
CA PHE A 740 34.99 13.10 5.65
C PHE A 740 35.28 12.65 7.08
N PHE A 741 34.39 11.83 7.62
CA PHE A 741 34.56 11.21 8.94
C PHE A 741 34.51 9.69 8.78
N PRO A 742 35.46 8.93 9.36
CA PRO A 742 35.47 7.49 9.19
C PRO A 742 34.34 6.89 10.03
N PRO A 743 33.54 5.96 9.47
CA PRO A 743 32.48 5.31 10.24
C PRO A 743 33.10 4.62 11.45
N THR A 744 32.63 4.93 12.66
CA THR A 744 33.32 4.61 13.91
C THR A 744 32.42 3.79 14.83
N VAL A 745 32.89 2.64 15.30
CA VAL A 745 32.21 1.82 16.32
C VAL A 745 32.82 2.10 17.69
N LEU A 746 31.98 2.50 18.64
CA LEU A 746 32.35 2.69 20.04
C LEU A 746 31.72 1.61 20.91
N VAL A 747 32.51 0.97 21.75
CA VAL A 747 32.06 0.00 22.76
C VAL A 747 32.41 0.50 24.15
N ASN A 748 31.87 -0.16 25.19
CA ASN A 748 31.99 0.25 26.59
C ASN A 748 31.44 1.67 26.85
N VAL A 749 30.51 2.12 26.02
CA VAL A 749 29.81 3.40 26.20
C VAL A 749 28.78 3.32 27.33
N ASN A 750 28.51 4.46 27.97
CA ASN A 750 27.47 4.58 28.98
C ASN A 750 26.85 5.99 28.98
N HIS A 751 25.75 6.16 29.71
CA HIS A 751 24.94 7.38 29.72
C HIS A 751 25.62 8.62 30.34
N THR A 752 26.81 8.50 30.94
CA THR A 752 27.61 9.66 31.40
C THR A 752 28.45 10.30 30.29
N MET A 753 28.54 9.64 29.13
CA MET A 753 29.29 10.09 27.96
C MET A 753 28.40 10.94 27.05
N LYS A 754 28.95 12.02 26.49
CA LYS A 754 28.20 12.92 25.60
C LYS A 754 27.65 12.22 24.38
N ILE A 755 28.40 11.26 23.81
CA ILE A 755 27.94 10.47 22.65
C ILE A 755 26.65 9.68 22.91
N MET A 756 26.29 9.41 24.18
CA MET A 756 25.02 8.75 24.54
C MET A 756 23.89 9.74 24.87
N GLN A 757 24.18 11.04 24.96
CA GLN A 757 23.23 12.07 25.42
C GLN A 757 22.93 13.14 24.36
N GLU A 758 23.93 13.47 23.55
CA GLU A 758 23.87 14.50 22.51
C GLU A 758 23.73 13.83 21.13
N GLU A 759 22.89 14.41 20.27
CA GLU A 759 22.75 13.98 18.88
C GLU A 759 24.09 14.16 18.14
N ALA A 760 24.62 13.05 17.60
CA ALA A 760 25.86 13.08 16.83
C ALA A 760 25.56 13.61 15.43
N PHE A 761 24.51 13.08 14.78
CA PHE A 761 24.15 13.35 13.40
C PHE A 761 25.31 13.02 12.45
N GLY A 762 25.95 11.87 12.67
CA GLY A 762 27.18 11.46 12.00
C GLY A 762 27.42 9.96 12.12
N PRO A 763 28.44 9.42 11.43
CA PRO A 763 28.57 7.97 11.22
C PRO A 763 29.24 7.28 12.42
N ILE A 764 28.63 7.34 13.60
CA ILE A 764 29.14 6.76 14.86
C ILE A 764 28.13 5.76 15.42
N LEU A 765 28.59 4.55 15.72
CA LEU A 765 27.80 3.47 16.31
C LEU A 765 28.22 3.22 17.76
N PRO A 766 27.61 3.90 18.75
CA PRO A 766 27.84 3.60 20.16
C PRO A 766 27.01 2.38 20.59
N ILE A 767 27.67 1.28 20.99
CA ILE A 767 27.05 -0.01 21.31
C ILE A 767 27.19 -0.33 22.81
N MET A 768 26.05 -0.35 23.51
CA MET A 768 25.91 -0.63 24.93
C MET A 768 25.25 -2.00 25.17
N LYS A 769 25.71 -2.72 26.22
CA LYS A 769 25.10 -3.97 26.67
C LYS A 769 23.86 -3.70 27.53
N PHE A 770 22.87 -4.59 27.49
CA PHE A 770 21.80 -4.68 28.49
C PHE A 770 21.51 -6.14 28.87
N ASN A 771 20.85 -6.35 30.01
CA ASN A 771 20.60 -7.66 30.62
C ASN A 771 19.13 -8.06 30.70
N SER A 772 18.19 -7.10 30.71
CA SER A 772 16.74 -7.39 30.74
C SER A 772 15.92 -6.34 29.99
N ASP A 773 14.68 -6.71 29.65
CA ASP A 773 13.72 -5.83 28.97
C ASP A 773 13.43 -4.56 29.79
N GLU A 774 13.34 -4.68 31.12
CA GLU A 774 13.12 -3.54 32.01
C GLU A 774 14.33 -2.59 32.04
N GLU A 775 15.55 -3.13 32.02
CA GLU A 775 16.77 -2.34 31.96
C GLU A 775 16.85 -1.55 30.65
N VAL A 776 16.60 -2.20 29.51
CA VAL A 776 16.72 -1.51 28.21
C VAL A 776 15.63 -0.46 28.01
N VAL A 777 14.41 -0.68 28.51
CA VAL A 777 13.36 0.35 28.51
C VAL A 777 13.81 1.57 29.32
N LYS A 778 14.40 1.36 30.51
CA LYS A 778 14.92 2.45 31.33
C LYS A 778 16.04 3.21 30.61
N LEU A 779 17.00 2.51 30.02
CA LEU A 779 18.12 3.11 29.29
C LEU A 779 17.65 3.87 28.04
N ALA A 780 16.80 3.26 27.21
CA ALA A 780 16.28 3.90 26.01
C ALA A 780 15.51 5.19 26.33
N ASN A 781 14.72 5.20 27.41
CA ASN A 781 13.98 6.36 27.87
C ASN A 781 14.82 7.44 28.57
N ASP A 782 16.03 7.11 29.03
CA ASP A 782 17.00 8.05 29.60
C ASP A 782 17.68 8.89 28.51
N SER A 783 16.87 9.73 27.89
CA SER A 783 17.26 10.72 26.89
C SER A 783 16.28 11.89 26.92
N LYS A 784 16.80 13.09 26.64
CA LYS A 784 15.99 14.30 26.44
C LYS A 784 15.19 14.25 25.13
N TYR A 785 15.63 13.41 24.20
CA TYR A 785 15.00 13.20 22.90
C TYR A 785 13.95 12.09 22.94
N GLY A 786 13.12 12.05 21.90
CA GLY A 786 12.05 11.05 21.74
C GLY A 786 11.44 11.11 20.34
N LEU A 787 12.27 11.05 19.30
CA LEU A 787 11.77 11.00 17.92
C LEU A 787 11.29 9.60 17.57
N GLY A 788 12.21 8.65 17.46
CA GLY A 788 11.94 7.27 17.05
C GLY A 788 12.64 6.20 17.90
N CYS A 789 12.28 4.95 17.63
CA CYS A 789 13.01 3.78 18.10
C CYS A 789 12.84 2.59 17.14
N ALA A 790 13.77 1.65 17.21
CA ALA A 790 13.71 0.36 16.53
C ALA A 790 13.98 -0.77 17.53
N VAL A 791 13.11 -1.79 17.55
CA VAL A 791 13.20 -2.91 18.50
C VAL A 791 13.17 -4.23 17.77
N PHE A 792 14.21 -5.05 17.94
CA PHE A 792 14.39 -6.34 17.28
C PHE A 792 14.32 -7.50 18.29
N SER A 793 13.42 -8.46 18.04
CA SER A 793 13.30 -9.73 18.76
C SER A 793 12.67 -10.79 17.85
N GLY A 794 13.17 -12.03 17.94
CA GLY A 794 12.53 -13.20 17.30
C GLY A 794 11.09 -13.42 17.77
N ASN A 795 10.76 -12.97 18.98
CA ASN A 795 9.39 -12.87 19.47
C ASN A 795 8.80 -11.47 19.24
N GLN A 796 8.00 -11.32 18.18
CA GLN A 796 7.36 -10.04 17.83
C GLN A 796 6.51 -9.44 18.97
N LYS A 797 5.82 -10.26 19.78
CA LYS A 797 5.02 -9.76 20.91
C LYS A 797 5.90 -9.12 21.98
N ARG A 798 7.10 -9.66 22.21
CA ARG A 798 8.10 -9.07 23.12
C ARG A 798 8.59 -7.74 22.58
N ALA A 799 8.97 -7.67 21.29
CA ALA A 799 9.38 -6.40 20.67
C ALA A 799 8.30 -5.32 20.75
N ILE A 800 7.03 -5.65 20.47
CA ILE A 800 5.89 -4.74 20.65
C ILE A 800 5.76 -4.27 22.10
N LYS A 801 5.90 -5.18 23.07
CA LYS A 801 5.81 -4.85 24.51
C LYS A 801 6.95 -3.93 24.96
N ILE A 802 8.17 -4.12 24.47
CA ILE A 802 9.29 -3.22 24.76
C ILE A 802 9.02 -1.85 24.15
N ALA A 803 8.70 -1.80 22.85
CA ALA A 803 8.45 -0.56 22.13
C ALA A 803 7.31 0.27 22.71
N SER A 804 6.22 -0.35 23.17
CA SER A 804 5.08 0.36 23.77
C SER A 804 5.39 1.08 25.08
N GLN A 805 6.53 0.76 25.72
CA GLN A 805 7.01 1.41 26.94
C GLN A 805 8.03 2.53 26.63
N LEU A 806 8.42 2.72 25.37
CA LEU A 806 9.37 3.75 24.98
C LEU A 806 8.65 5.08 24.72
N HIS A 807 9.20 6.16 25.27
CA HIS A 807 8.68 7.53 25.16
C HIS A 807 9.25 8.20 23.91
N CYS A 808 8.78 7.76 22.75
CA CYS A 808 9.09 8.33 21.43
C CYS A 808 7.81 8.53 20.61
N GLY A 809 7.91 9.30 19.53
CA GLY A 809 6.77 9.55 18.67
C GLY A 809 6.53 8.48 17.60
N VAL A 810 7.57 7.70 17.28
CA VAL A 810 7.54 6.66 16.24
C VAL A 810 8.28 5.40 16.71
N ALA A 811 7.79 4.22 16.37
CA ALA A 811 8.43 2.95 16.71
C ALA A 811 8.41 1.98 15.52
N ALA A 812 9.54 1.35 15.24
CA ALA A 812 9.68 0.28 14.26
C ALA A 812 9.93 -1.06 14.99
N ILE A 813 9.18 -2.10 14.60
CA ILE A 813 9.25 -3.43 15.20
C ILE A 813 9.88 -4.38 14.20
N ASN A 814 11.01 -4.99 14.56
CA ASN A 814 11.82 -5.84 13.68
C ASN A 814 12.17 -5.15 12.35
N ASP A 815 12.33 -3.83 12.37
CA ASP A 815 12.56 -3.00 11.20
C ASP A 815 13.19 -1.65 11.61
N PHE A 816 13.63 -0.87 10.64
CA PHE A 816 14.23 0.45 10.82
C PHE A 816 13.67 1.45 9.80
N ALA A 817 13.24 2.62 10.28
CA ALA A 817 12.73 3.74 9.48
C ALA A 817 11.54 3.44 8.54
N SER A 818 11.01 2.22 8.47
CA SER A 818 9.85 1.86 7.64
C SER A 818 8.57 2.60 8.03
N SER A 819 8.46 3.02 9.28
CA SER A 819 7.41 3.92 9.76
C SER A 819 7.37 5.25 9.00
N TYR A 820 8.52 5.75 8.50
CA TYR A 820 8.58 6.92 7.64
C TYR A 820 8.08 6.62 6.22
N MET A 821 8.27 5.40 5.73
CA MET A 821 7.79 4.97 4.42
C MET A 821 6.27 4.79 4.39
N CYS A 822 5.67 4.39 5.52
CA CYS A 822 4.22 4.34 5.69
C CYS A 822 3.62 5.75 5.84
N GLN A 823 3.49 6.50 4.74
CA GLN A 823 3.09 7.92 4.73
C GLN A 823 1.67 8.22 5.23
N SER A 824 0.86 7.20 5.51
CA SER A 824 -0.41 7.32 6.23
C SER A 824 -0.22 7.49 7.74
N LEU A 825 0.92 7.08 8.30
CA LEU A 825 1.25 7.23 9.71
C LEU A 825 1.76 8.65 10.02
N PRO A 826 1.45 9.17 11.22
CA PRO A 826 2.07 10.40 11.70
C PRO A 826 3.55 10.17 11.94
N PHE A 827 4.39 11.07 11.44
CA PHE A 827 5.78 11.15 11.82
C PHE A 827 6.02 12.43 12.62
N GLY A 828 6.70 12.25 13.75
CA GLY A 828 7.22 13.33 14.56
C GLY A 828 7.54 12.96 15.99
N GLY A 829 8.31 13.81 16.68
CA GLY A 829 8.86 13.49 18.00
C GLY A 829 8.00 13.89 19.21
N VAL A 830 8.56 13.63 20.38
CA VAL A 830 8.13 14.16 21.70
C VAL A 830 9.37 14.68 22.46
N LYS A 831 9.16 15.35 23.60
CA LYS A 831 10.23 15.98 24.39
C LYS A 831 11.02 17.01 23.56
N ASP A 832 12.35 17.02 23.62
CA ASP A 832 13.19 17.94 22.83
C ASP A 832 13.18 17.61 21.33
N SER A 833 12.65 16.45 20.90
CA SER A 833 12.47 16.11 19.48
C SER A 833 11.26 16.80 18.83
N GLY A 834 10.54 17.63 19.58
CA GLY A 834 9.49 18.50 19.03
C GLY A 834 8.07 18.02 19.30
N PHE A 835 7.12 18.57 18.53
CA PHE A 835 5.69 18.33 18.67
C PHE A 835 4.91 18.75 17.42
N GLY A 836 3.67 18.28 17.32
CA GLY A 836 2.93 18.28 16.07
C GLY A 836 3.38 17.11 15.19
N ARG A 837 2.76 16.95 14.02
CA ARG A 837 3.12 15.92 13.04
C ARG A 837 3.07 16.55 11.65
N PHE A 838 3.94 16.12 10.75
CA PHE A 838 3.96 16.61 9.35
C PHE A 838 3.63 15.53 8.32
N ALA A 839 3.76 14.26 8.68
CA ALA A 839 3.30 13.13 7.88
C ALA A 839 1.91 12.63 8.33
N GLY A 840 1.33 11.69 7.57
CA GLY A 840 0.04 11.09 7.88
C GLY A 840 -1.16 12.02 7.77
N VAL A 841 -2.29 11.50 8.21
CA VAL A 841 -3.56 12.22 8.29
C VAL A 841 -3.43 13.45 9.18
N GLU A 842 -2.69 13.32 10.28
CA GLU A 842 -2.40 14.36 11.26
C GLU A 842 -1.64 15.52 10.62
N GLY A 843 -0.59 15.24 9.83
CA GLY A 843 0.18 16.27 9.15
C GLY A 843 -0.60 17.00 8.06
N LEU A 844 -1.41 16.27 7.28
CA LEU A 844 -2.28 16.87 6.29
C LEU A 844 -3.33 17.78 6.94
N ARG A 845 -3.94 17.34 8.05
CA ARG A 845 -4.92 18.15 8.80
C ARG A 845 -4.29 19.28 9.60
N ALA A 846 -3.02 19.15 9.99
CA ALA A 846 -2.26 20.24 10.62
C ALA A 846 -2.06 21.43 9.66
N CYS A 847 -2.22 21.22 8.36
CA CYS A 847 -2.26 22.29 7.35
C CYS A 847 -3.66 22.94 7.20
N CYS A 848 -4.63 22.54 8.03
CA CYS A 848 -6.02 22.98 7.94
C CYS A 848 -6.51 23.66 9.22
N LEU A 849 -7.37 24.66 9.05
CA LEU A 849 -8.30 25.11 10.07
C LEU A 849 -9.39 24.04 10.25
N VAL A 850 -9.48 23.48 11.45
CA VAL A 850 -10.53 22.53 11.85
C VAL A 850 -11.73 23.31 12.38
N LYS A 851 -12.88 23.19 11.71
CA LYS A 851 -14.12 23.91 12.05
C LYS A 851 -15.21 22.94 12.48
N ALA A 852 -15.73 23.12 13.70
CA ALA A 852 -16.96 22.44 14.12
C ALA A 852 -18.18 23.19 13.58
N VAL A 853 -19.09 22.46 12.94
CA VAL A 853 -20.34 22.99 12.40
C VAL A 853 -21.50 22.17 12.95
N VAL A 854 -22.53 22.86 13.44
CA VAL A 854 -23.79 22.26 13.88
C VAL A 854 -24.93 22.94 13.14
N GLU A 855 -25.74 22.15 12.46
CA GLU A 855 -26.90 22.62 11.68
C GLU A 855 -28.18 21.89 12.13
N ASP A 856 -29.34 22.51 11.88
CA ASP A 856 -30.63 21.88 12.11
C ASP A 856 -30.82 20.72 11.11
N ARG A 857 -31.09 19.52 11.62
CA ARG A 857 -31.20 18.31 10.80
C ARG A 857 -32.39 18.37 9.84
N TRP A 858 -33.48 19.00 10.25
CA TRP A 858 -34.74 19.05 9.51
C TRP A 858 -35.19 20.49 9.27
N TRP A 859 -34.26 21.38 8.91
CA TRP A 859 -34.61 22.74 8.51
C TRP A 859 -35.52 22.72 7.24
N PRO A 860 -36.60 23.52 7.17
CA PRO A 860 -37.09 24.50 8.15
C PRO A 860 -38.13 23.97 9.16
N TYR A 861 -38.43 22.67 9.17
CA TYR A 861 -39.51 22.06 9.94
C TYR A 861 -39.22 21.97 11.44
N VAL A 862 -37.99 21.60 11.82
CA VAL A 862 -37.53 21.57 13.21
C VAL A 862 -36.40 22.58 13.37
N LYS A 863 -36.71 23.68 14.03
CA LYS A 863 -35.77 24.78 14.30
C LYS A 863 -35.38 24.78 15.76
N THR A 864 -34.15 25.19 16.06
CA THR A 864 -33.82 25.54 17.45
C THR A 864 -34.63 26.75 17.87
N MET A 865 -35.55 26.52 18.81
CA MET A 865 -36.25 27.55 19.53
C MET A 865 -36.07 27.30 21.02
N ILE A 866 -35.73 28.35 21.77
CA ILE A 866 -35.70 28.29 23.23
C ILE A 866 -37.15 28.16 23.69
N PRO A 867 -37.56 27.13 24.45
CA PRO A 867 -38.90 27.01 25.02
C PRO A 867 -39.25 28.23 25.88
N LYS A 868 -40.52 28.70 25.82
CA LYS A 868 -40.98 29.90 26.53
C LYS A 868 -40.57 29.99 28.01
N PRO A 869 -40.62 28.93 28.84
CA PRO A 869 -40.24 29.02 30.25
C PRO A 869 -38.80 29.50 30.49
N ILE A 870 -37.90 29.19 29.56
CA ILE A 870 -36.47 29.49 29.64
C ILE A 870 -36.02 30.56 28.63
N GLN A 871 -36.96 31.21 27.94
CA GLN A 871 -36.66 32.42 27.18
C GLN A 871 -36.39 33.58 28.14
N TYR A 872 -35.59 34.55 27.74
CA TYR A 872 -35.44 35.78 28.53
C TYR A 872 -36.61 36.74 28.26
N PRO A 873 -37.26 37.31 29.31
CA PRO A 873 -37.04 37.04 30.73
C PRO A 873 -37.58 35.66 31.17
N VAL A 874 -36.81 34.96 32.00
CA VAL A 874 -37.11 33.58 32.45
C VAL A 874 -38.37 33.57 33.31
N SER A 875 -39.27 32.60 33.10
CA SER A 875 -40.49 32.46 33.90
C SER A 875 -40.20 31.92 35.30
N GLU A 876 -41.14 32.10 36.24
CA GLU A 876 -41.01 31.60 37.61
C GLU A 876 -40.77 30.07 37.67
N ASN A 877 -41.35 29.31 36.74
CA ASN A 877 -41.18 27.87 36.59
C ASN A 877 -40.06 27.47 35.58
N GLY A 878 -39.22 28.40 35.15
CA GLY A 878 -38.18 28.14 34.16
C GLY A 878 -37.12 27.12 34.65
N PHE A 879 -36.79 27.14 35.94
CA PHE A 879 -35.86 26.18 36.53
C PHE A 879 -36.45 24.76 36.61
N GLU A 880 -37.70 24.63 37.08
CA GLU A 880 -38.43 23.35 37.11
C GLU A 880 -38.57 22.74 35.70
N PHE A 881 -38.80 23.58 34.68
CA PHE A 881 -38.83 23.15 33.28
C PHE A 881 -37.51 22.51 32.87
N GLN A 882 -36.41 23.16 33.25
CA GLN A 882 -35.08 22.69 32.94
C GLN A 882 -34.73 21.40 33.68
N GLU A 883 -35.12 21.26 34.96
CA GLU A 883 -34.94 20.02 35.72
C GLU A 883 -35.67 18.84 35.07
N LEU A 884 -36.95 19.03 34.72
CA LEU A 884 -37.76 18.00 34.04
C LEU A 884 -37.18 17.64 32.66
N LEU A 885 -36.66 18.62 31.91
CA LEU A 885 -36.01 18.38 30.63
C LEU A 885 -34.71 17.56 30.81
N VAL A 886 -33.90 17.87 31.83
CA VAL A 886 -32.68 17.12 32.15
C VAL A 886 -33.02 15.69 32.57
N GLU A 887 -34.01 15.50 33.45
CA GLU A 887 -34.43 14.18 33.91
C GLU A 887 -35.02 13.32 32.77
N THR A 888 -35.75 13.95 31.85
CA THR A 888 -36.26 13.30 30.61
C THR A 888 -35.12 12.80 29.72
N LEU A 889 -34.05 13.58 29.56
CA LEU A 889 -32.94 13.26 28.65
C LEU A 889 -31.90 12.32 29.27
N TYR A 890 -31.65 12.47 30.57
CA TYR A 890 -30.50 11.89 31.25
C TYR A 890 -30.85 10.99 32.45
N GLY A 891 -32.11 10.89 32.85
CA GLY A 891 -32.54 10.03 33.97
C GLY A 891 -32.02 8.60 33.82
N LEU A 892 -31.60 7.96 34.90
CA LEU A 892 -30.97 6.63 34.84
C LEU A 892 -32.01 5.51 34.58
N SER A 893 -33.25 5.71 35.03
CA SER A 893 -34.38 4.81 34.84
C SER A 893 -35.26 5.23 33.66
N VAL A 894 -35.81 4.25 32.94
CA VAL A 894 -36.83 4.48 31.91
C VAL A 894 -38.10 5.10 32.52
N TRP A 895 -38.46 4.69 33.73
CA TRP A 895 -39.64 5.21 34.43
C TRP A 895 -39.48 6.67 34.83
N ASP A 896 -38.29 7.07 35.28
CA ASP A 896 -38.01 8.45 35.66
C ASP A 896 -38.03 9.36 34.43
N ARG A 897 -37.45 8.90 33.30
CA ARG A 897 -37.53 9.62 32.01
C ARG A 897 -38.97 9.78 31.53
N LEU A 898 -39.78 8.73 31.59
CA LEU A 898 -41.19 8.77 31.16
C LEU A 898 -42.03 9.68 32.06
N ARG A 899 -41.86 9.57 33.39
CA ARG A 899 -42.56 10.44 34.35
C ARG A 899 -42.21 11.91 34.11
N SER A 900 -40.93 12.20 33.93
CA SER A 900 -40.43 13.55 33.65
C SER A 900 -40.92 14.08 32.32
N LEU A 901 -40.96 13.25 31.28
CA LEU A 901 -41.52 13.62 29.98
C LEU A 901 -43.00 13.99 30.09
N VAL A 902 -43.79 13.20 30.85
CA VAL A 902 -45.21 13.48 31.08
C VAL A 902 -45.37 14.82 31.82
N ASN A 903 -44.58 15.07 32.86
CA ASN A 903 -44.62 16.33 33.60
C ASN A 903 -44.19 17.53 32.73
N LEU A 904 -43.16 17.36 31.91
CA LEU A 904 -42.70 18.37 30.95
C LEU A 904 -43.80 18.73 29.94
N LEU A 905 -44.49 17.72 29.39
CA LEU A 905 -45.61 17.90 28.45
C LEU A 905 -46.81 18.60 29.11
N LYS A 906 -47.14 18.25 30.36
CA LYS A 906 -48.18 18.95 31.13
C LYS A 906 -47.86 20.44 31.28
N MET A 907 -46.62 20.75 31.65
CA MET A 907 -46.22 22.14 31.89
C MET A 907 -46.19 22.97 30.61
N ILE A 908 -45.82 22.38 29.46
CA ILE A 908 -45.94 23.02 28.14
C ILE A 908 -47.42 23.27 27.77
N SER A 909 -48.31 22.32 28.09
CA SER A 909 -49.75 22.43 27.82
C SER A 909 -50.43 23.53 28.66
N GLU A 910 -50.13 23.60 29.95
CA GLU A 910 -50.69 24.60 30.88
C GLU A 910 -50.27 26.03 30.52
N GLN A 911 -49.05 26.24 30.01
CA GLN A 911 -48.62 27.54 29.50
C GLN A 911 -49.29 27.92 28.17
N ASN A 912 -49.58 26.98 27.29
CA ASN A 912 -50.31 27.26 26.05
C ASN A 912 -51.80 27.58 26.31
N ASN A 913 -52.34 27.13 27.45
CA ASN A 913 -53.73 27.35 27.86
C ASN A 913 -53.93 28.54 28.81
N SER A 914 -52.87 29.24 29.24
CA SER A 914 -53.02 30.46 30.06
C SER A 914 -53.51 31.64 29.20
N PRO A 915 -54.71 32.20 29.46
CA PRO A 915 -55.20 33.34 28.72
C PRO A 915 -54.35 34.59 29.04
N ALA A 916 -54.10 35.40 28.01
CA ALA A 916 -53.49 36.71 28.15
C ALA A 916 -54.15 37.49 29.31
N ASN A 917 -53.31 37.94 30.24
CA ASN A 917 -53.70 38.59 31.47
C ASN A 917 -54.79 39.65 31.24
N THR A 918 -55.93 39.42 31.90
CA THR A 918 -57.00 40.37 32.16
C THR A 918 -56.42 41.65 32.79
N ARG A 919 -56.20 42.68 31.98
CA ARG A 919 -55.98 44.04 32.48
C ARG A 919 -57.28 44.51 33.13
N LYS A 920 -57.30 44.47 34.48
CA LYS A 920 -58.30 45.07 35.36
C LYS A 920 -58.67 46.48 34.86
N LYS A 921 -59.92 46.64 34.43
CA LYS A 921 -60.68 47.87 34.59
C LYS A 921 -61.12 47.94 36.06
N SER A 922 -60.51 48.84 36.85
CA SER A 922 -61.19 49.51 37.96
C SER A 922 -60.38 50.76 38.34
N ARG A 923 -61.07 51.91 38.19
CA ARG A 923 -60.81 53.28 38.66
C ARG A 923 -59.50 53.58 39.40
#